data_AF-A0A2N6KME2-F1
#
_entry.id   AF-A0A2N6KME2-F1
#
_cell.length_a   1.000
_cell.length_b   1.000
_cell.length_c   1.000
_cell.angle_alpha   90.00
_cell.angle_beta   90.00
_cell.angle_gamma   90.00
#
_symmetry.space_group_name_H-M   'P 1'
#
loop_
_entity.id
_entity.type
_entity.pdbx_description
1 polymer ?
#
loop_
_entity_poly.entity_id
_entity_poly.type
_entity_poly.pdbx_seq_one_letter_code
_entity_poly.pdbx_strand_id
1 'polypeptide(L)'
;MLICPQCKFENPMSNKFCQKCGASLTHKSCPHCDTQVPVDAQQCHNCGAECGRIWWAIITKIGDFNESEKEIGGSEESGSVSTSPPQVVSVSASTLSLLPEYPYLDQQKRYQLLEPLPNLGDVAPHTQVYVRVLDCLPYQVSPLEAMIANQYQGLVTPAMEASGVPVSAQAYFALAAYTHQGIPPIHDAWQNENIQVVLIEDRSDWKYLLDLWRDESTSCLQMINCFYQMTQLWALLEPLNCCHSLLDLSNLRLDEDQAVALQMLYGSPFQRSSTGNMLTHEENNTPEQVENVLNIQALAQVWHKLFRESQRTQFGSLLQLLTDLEAGKIDNLLNLQSGLQAIATELQPTSSFDDSDVTATVDLATNSPTILQLGEPQEDNVSKNDDMPTVVLPMQLISLEHAGLTDVGRQRHHNEDYFGIDTKITRLELPTSRNVQARALYILCDGMGGHAGGEVASALAVNTVQQYFQTHWVDNKLPTEEQIREAVGRANQAIYNINQKDARSGVGRMGTTLVMLLIQDTQAAVAHVGDSRLYRLTRKGGLEQITVDHEVGQREISQGVEPSVAYNRPDAYQLTQALGPRDEHSISADVQFLDIAEDTLFILASDGLSDNDLLETHYSTHLLPLLSSGANLETGVRDLIDLANDYNGHDNITIVLIRAKVRPNLDAQNLVNG
;
A
#
# COMPACT_ATOMS: atom_id res chain seq x y z
N MET A 1 21.22 12.16 -11.46
CA MET A 1 21.35 12.85 -10.15
C MET A 1 21.28 11.80 -9.05
N LEU A 2 21.94 12.04 -7.92
CA LEU A 2 21.86 11.19 -6.73
C LEU A 2 20.84 11.78 -5.75
N ILE A 3 19.81 11.03 -5.41
CA ILE A 3 18.83 11.42 -4.40
C ILE A 3 19.34 10.99 -3.04
N CYS A 4 19.47 11.95 -2.13
CA CYS A 4 19.84 11.63 -0.76
C CYS A 4 18.75 10.75 -0.11
N PRO A 5 19.09 9.59 0.47
CA PRO A 5 18.10 8.73 1.10
C PRO A 5 17.42 9.39 2.31
N GLN A 6 18.14 10.26 3.03
CA GLN A 6 17.65 10.99 4.21
C GLN A 6 16.77 12.19 3.83
N CYS A 7 17.32 13.23 3.20
CA CYS A 7 16.58 14.48 2.96
C CYS A 7 16.02 14.66 1.54
N LYS A 8 16.08 13.62 0.69
CA LYS A 8 15.66 13.60 -0.73
C LYS A 8 16.29 14.67 -1.64
N PHE A 9 17.25 15.46 -1.15
CA PHE A 9 17.93 16.48 -1.93
C PHE A 9 18.67 15.88 -3.14
N GLU A 10 18.58 16.53 -4.29
CA GLU A 10 19.26 16.12 -5.51
C GLU A 10 20.74 16.53 -5.48
N ASN A 11 21.63 15.56 -5.63
CA ASN A 11 23.07 15.78 -5.62
C ASN A 11 23.66 15.45 -7.01
N PRO A 12 24.73 16.16 -7.42
CA PRO A 12 25.54 15.74 -8.55
C PRO A 12 26.09 14.32 -8.38
N MET A 13 26.25 13.60 -9.49
CA MET A 13 26.74 12.20 -9.51
C MET A 13 28.13 12.00 -8.88
N SER A 14 28.95 13.05 -8.84
CA SER A 14 30.30 13.02 -8.26
C SER A 14 30.33 13.13 -6.74
N ASN A 15 29.20 13.43 -6.09
CA ASN A 15 29.16 13.70 -4.66
C ASN A 15 29.16 12.40 -3.84
N LYS A 16 30.04 12.35 -2.84
CA LYS A 16 30.08 11.25 -1.86
C LYS A 16 29.18 11.48 -0.64
N PHE A 17 28.80 12.73 -0.41
CA PHE A 17 27.96 13.16 0.70
C PHE A 17 26.88 14.11 0.19
N CYS A 18 25.71 14.08 0.83
CA CYS A 18 24.62 15.00 0.52
C CYS A 18 25.01 16.44 0.85
N GLN A 19 24.75 17.37 -0.07
CA GLN A 19 25.05 18.79 0.15
C GLN A 19 24.10 19.47 1.15
N LYS A 20 22.88 18.96 1.34
CA LYS A 20 21.89 19.51 2.29
C LYS A 20 22.10 18.96 3.71
N CYS A 21 22.20 17.64 3.88
CA CYS A 21 22.23 17.01 5.21
C CYS A 21 23.55 16.33 5.60
N GLY A 22 24.53 16.22 4.69
CA GLY A 22 25.81 15.57 4.97
C GLY A 22 25.80 14.04 4.97
N ALA A 23 24.64 13.39 4.74
CA ALA A 23 24.52 11.94 4.67
C ALA A 23 25.49 11.32 3.65
N SER A 24 26.02 10.13 3.92
CA SER A 24 26.80 9.37 2.93
C SER A 24 25.92 8.95 1.77
N LEU A 25 26.41 9.16 0.54
CA LEU A 25 25.79 8.68 -0.71
C LEU A 25 26.48 7.42 -1.24
N THR A 26 27.46 6.89 -0.49
CA THR A 26 28.26 5.73 -0.89
C THR A 26 28.16 4.57 0.10
N HIS A 27 27.60 4.80 1.28
CA HIS A 27 27.40 3.81 2.33
C HIS A 27 25.98 3.90 2.87
N LYS A 28 25.44 2.74 3.28
CA LYS A 28 24.13 2.53 3.90
C LYS A 28 24.32 1.82 5.24
N SER A 29 23.40 2.02 6.18
CA SER A 29 23.39 1.29 7.44
C SER A 29 22.80 -0.11 7.23
N CYS A 30 23.44 -1.15 7.80
CA CYS A 30 22.89 -2.49 7.83
C CYS A 30 21.63 -2.54 8.72
N PRO A 31 20.48 -3.06 8.24
CA PRO A 31 19.23 -3.06 9.02
C PRO A 31 19.28 -3.97 10.27
N HIS A 32 20.25 -4.88 10.35
CA HIS A 32 20.34 -5.85 11.45
C HIS A 32 21.38 -5.46 12.52
N CYS A 33 22.43 -4.71 12.17
CA CYS A 33 23.54 -4.42 13.09
C CYS A 33 24.09 -2.99 13.00
N ASP A 34 23.41 -2.11 12.26
CA ASP A 34 23.73 -0.69 12.05
C ASP A 34 25.14 -0.38 11.52
N THR A 35 25.89 -1.41 11.13
CA THR A 35 27.23 -1.25 10.55
C THR A 35 27.12 -0.53 9.21
N GLN A 36 28.03 0.42 8.95
CA GLN A 36 28.09 1.12 7.66
C GLN A 36 28.63 0.17 6.59
N VAL A 37 27.82 -0.10 5.59
CA VAL A 37 28.12 -1.02 4.48
C VAL A 37 28.11 -0.22 3.17
N PRO A 38 29.03 -0.47 2.23
CA PRO A 38 28.96 0.13 0.89
C PRO A 38 27.60 -0.11 0.20
N VAL A 39 27.12 0.86 -0.57
CA VAL A 39 25.80 0.76 -1.25
C VAL A 39 25.73 -0.39 -2.25
N ASP A 40 26.86 -0.73 -2.87
CA ASP A 40 27.06 -1.81 -3.83
C ASP A 40 27.32 -3.17 -3.20
N ALA A 41 27.33 -3.28 -1.87
CA ALA A 41 27.48 -4.57 -1.21
C ALA A 41 26.14 -5.33 -1.16
N GLN A 42 26.19 -6.61 -1.54
CA GLN A 42 25.07 -7.55 -1.40
C GLN A 42 24.83 -7.92 0.07
N GLN A 43 25.87 -8.21 0.84
CA GLN A 43 25.78 -8.68 2.23
C GLN A 43 26.58 -7.79 3.18
N CYS A 44 26.13 -7.70 4.43
CA CYS A 44 26.87 -7.03 5.49
C CYS A 44 28.15 -7.81 5.83
N HIS A 45 29.30 -7.14 5.79
CA HIS A 45 30.58 -7.74 6.17
C HIS A 45 30.69 -8.10 7.66
N ASN A 46 29.79 -7.59 8.52
CA ASN A 46 29.79 -7.84 9.96
C ASN A 46 28.84 -8.99 10.36
N CYS A 47 27.56 -8.92 9.98
CA CYS A 47 26.56 -9.92 10.38
C CYS A 47 26.13 -10.88 9.27
N GLY A 48 26.57 -10.69 8.02
CA GLY A 48 26.16 -11.52 6.88
C GLY A 48 24.75 -11.27 6.35
N ALA A 49 23.97 -10.36 6.95
CA ALA A 49 22.62 -10.03 6.49
C ALA A 49 22.63 -9.45 5.07
N GLU A 50 21.63 -9.81 4.26
CA GLU A 50 21.44 -9.24 2.92
C GLU A 50 21.07 -7.75 3.03
N CYS A 51 21.90 -6.91 2.41
CA CYS A 51 21.77 -5.45 2.44
C CYS A 51 21.61 -4.87 1.03
N GLY A 52 21.89 -5.66 -0.01
CA GLY A 52 21.79 -5.26 -1.42
C GLY A 52 20.37 -4.92 -1.84
N ARG A 53 20.21 -3.98 -2.78
CA ARG A 53 18.94 -3.80 -3.48
C ARG A 53 18.96 -4.71 -4.71
N ILE A 54 18.14 -5.75 -4.67
CA ILE A 54 18.10 -6.78 -5.70
C ILE A 54 16.83 -6.59 -6.52
N TRP A 55 16.99 -6.70 -7.84
CA TRP A 55 15.90 -6.61 -8.80
C TRP A 55 15.86 -7.86 -9.66
N TRP A 56 14.67 -8.18 -10.17
CA TRP A 56 14.45 -9.24 -11.12
C TRP A 56 14.50 -8.67 -12.54
N ALA A 57 15.50 -9.08 -13.33
CA ALA A 57 15.70 -8.62 -14.69
C ALA A 57 15.08 -9.59 -15.70
N ILE A 58 14.20 -9.06 -16.55
CA ILE A 58 13.61 -9.74 -17.69
C ILE A 58 14.34 -9.27 -18.95
N ILE A 59 15.12 -10.15 -19.57
CA ILE A 59 15.93 -9.86 -20.75
C ILE A 59 15.31 -10.56 -21.96
N THR A 60 14.92 -9.80 -22.99
CA THR A 60 14.35 -10.31 -24.24
C THR A 60 15.32 -10.07 -25.40
N LYS A 61 15.65 -11.10 -26.18
CA LYS A 61 16.48 -10.97 -27.39
C LYS A 61 15.64 -10.51 -28.60
N ILE A 62 16.11 -9.54 -29.40
CA ILE A 62 15.31 -8.94 -30.50
C ILE A 62 15.68 -9.49 -31.90
N GLY A 63 16.93 -9.95 -32.16
CA GLY A 63 17.37 -10.33 -33.54
C GLY A 63 18.39 -11.48 -33.67
N ASP A 64 18.58 -11.95 -34.91
CA ASP A 64 19.56 -12.99 -35.32
C ASP A 64 20.90 -12.39 -35.77
N PHE A 65 22.00 -13.08 -35.45
CA PHE A 65 23.36 -12.74 -35.91
C PHE A 65 23.53 -13.05 -37.40
N ASN A 66 23.57 -12.04 -38.27
CA ASN A 66 24.11 -12.22 -39.62
C ASN A 66 25.61 -11.91 -39.63
N GLU A 67 26.43 -12.96 -39.59
CA GLU A 67 27.81 -12.91 -40.10
C GLU A 67 27.78 -12.75 -41.64
N SER A 68 27.69 -11.53 -42.14
CA SER A 68 28.09 -11.23 -43.51
C SER A 68 28.19 -9.74 -43.75
N GLU A 69 29.39 -9.19 -43.59
CA GLU A 69 29.98 -8.26 -44.56
C GLU A 69 31.49 -8.16 -44.30
N LYS A 70 32.22 -9.12 -44.87
CA LYS A 70 33.63 -8.93 -45.18
C LYS A 70 33.74 -7.80 -46.21
N GLU A 71 34.59 -6.85 -45.87
CA GLU A 71 35.36 -5.97 -46.75
C GLU A 71 35.21 -6.22 -48.27
N ILE A 72 34.66 -5.23 -48.97
CA ILE A 72 35.12 -4.87 -50.31
C ILE A 72 35.46 -3.38 -50.29
N GLY A 73 36.64 -3.07 -49.75
CA GLY A 73 37.40 -1.88 -50.12
C GLY A 73 38.57 -2.32 -50.98
N GLY A 74 38.70 -1.76 -52.19
CA GLY A 74 39.82 -2.09 -53.08
C GLY A 74 39.96 -1.10 -54.22
N SER A 75 40.70 -0.02 -53.95
CA SER A 75 41.33 0.86 -54.94
C SER A 75 42.52 0.17 -55.62
N GLU A 76 42.82 0.66 -56.82
CA GLU A 76 43.88 0.25 -57.74
C GLU A 76 45.30 0.24 -57.13
N GLU A 77 46.11 -0.79 -57.43
CA GLU A 77 47.32 -0.71 -58.28
C GLU A 77 48.27 -1.92 -58.09
N SER A 78 48.65 -2.50 -59.23
CA SER A 78 49.90 -3.19 -59.62
C SER A 78 50.81 -3.93 -58.63
N GLY A 79 51.20 -5.17 -59.00
CA GLY A 79 52.62 -5.56 -58.98
C GLY A 79 53.02 -6.89 -58.29
N SER A 80 53.22 -7.92 -59.11
CA SER A 80 54.26 -8.97 -59.04
C SER A 80 54.39 -9.99 -57.87
N VAL A 81 54.12 -11.27 -58.21
CA VAL A 81 55.04 -12.45 -58.21
C VAL A 81 55.58 -13.07 -56.89
N SER A 82 55.46 -14.43 -56.83
CA SER A 82 56.28 -15.45 -56.12
C SER A 82 55.94 -15.78 -54.64
N THR A 83 55.28 -16.91 -54.34
CA THR A 83 55.76 -18.31 -54.12
C THR A 83 56.14 -18.68 -52.66
N SER A 84 55.21 -19.41 -52.02
CA SER A 84 55.39 -20.52 -51.05
C SER A 84 55.91 -20.29 -49.60
N PRO A 85 55.54 -21.20 -48.65
CA PRO A 85 55.35 -20.97 -47.20
C PRO A 85 56.48 -21.67 -46.37
N PRO A 86 56.35 -22.04 -45.06
CA PRO A 86 55.40 -21.70 -43.97
C PRO A 86 56.12 -21.25 -42.66
N GLN A 87 55.38 -20.74 -41.65
CA GLN A 87 55.45 -21.22 -40.24
C GLN A 87 54.63 -20.36 -39.24
N VAL A 88 53.76 -21.09 -38.53
CA VAL A 88 53.08 -20.89 -37.25
C VAL A 88 53.43 -19.62 -36.44
N VAL A 89 52.43 -18.74 -36.25
CA VAL A 89 52.25 -17.98 -35.01
C VAL A 89 50.77 -18.05 -34.63
N SER A 90 50.52 -18.55 -33.43
CA SER A 90 49.27 -18.55 -32.71
C SER A 90 48.64 -17.16 -32.64
N VAL A 91 47.37 -17.04 -33.04
CA VAL A 91 46.53 -15.92 -32.62
C VAL A 91 45.27 -16.49 -31.96
N SER A 92 45.17 -16.10 -30.71
CA SER A 92 44.17 -16.39 -29.69
C SER A 92 42.74 -16.10 -30.12
N ALA A 93 41.83 -16.93 -29.59
CA ALA A 93 40.39 -16.76 -29.64
C ALA A 93 39.98 -15.38 -29.09
N SER A 94 39.38 -14.56 -29.94
CA SER A 94 38.62 -13.37 -29.57
C SER A 94 37.16 -13.60 -29.94
N THR A 95 36.43 -14.27 -29.05
CA THR A 95 34.96 -14.24 -29.02
C THR A 95 34.52 -12.86 -28.54
N LEU A 96 33.89 -12.09 -29.43
CA LEU A 96 33.23 -10.82 -29.14
C LEU A 96 32.07 -11.07 -28.17
N SER A 97 32.23 -10.59 -26.93
CA SER A 97 31.23 -10.64 -25.87
C SER A 97 30.12 -9.61 -26.11
N LEU A 98 28.87 -10.10 -26.18
CA LEU A 98 27.62 -9.37 -26.45
C LEU A 98 27.13 -8.44 -25.32
N LEU A 99 27.82 -8.43 -24.18
CA LEU A 99 27.52 -7.62 -23.02
C LEU A 99 28.77 -6.81 -22.65
N PRO A 100 28.63 -5.58 -22.12
CA PRO A 100 29.76 -4.83 -21.60
C PRO A 100 30.39 -5.67 -20.48
N GLU A 101 31.69 -5.99 -20.60
CA GLU A 101 32.55 -6.68 -19.63
C GLU A 101 31.82 -7.41 -18.48
N TYR A 102 31.80 -8.76 -18.50
CA TYR A 102 31.41 -9.58 -17.34
C TYR A 102 32.01 -8.95 -16.07
N PRO A 103 31.19 -8.41 -15.12
CA PRO A 103 29.90 -8.92 -14.66
C PRO A 103 28.64 -7.99 -14.70
N TYR A 104 28.52 -7.01 -15.61
CA TYR A 104 27.38 -6.04 -15.58
C TYR A 104 26.37 -6.20 -16.73
N LEU A 105 25.10 -5.85 -16.47
CA LEU A 105 24.02 -5.87 -17.47
C LEU A 105 23.99 -4.59 -18.34
N ASP A 106 24.52 -3.48 -17.83
CA ASP A 106 24.50 -2.17 -18.47
C ASP A 106 25.92 -1.58 -18.61
N GLN A 107 26.09 -0.63 -19.54
CA GLN A 107 27.38 0.02 -19.79
C GLN A 107 27.83 0.96 -18.65
N GLN A 108 26.90 1.44 -17.83
CA GLN A 108 27.19 2.33 -16.70
C GLN A 108 27.66 1.55 -15.47
N LYS A 109 27.71 0.22 -15.54
CA LYS A 109 28.10 -0.69 -14.45
C LYS A 109 27.23 -0.49 -13.20
N ARG A 110 25.92 -0.23 -13.40
CA ARG A 110 24.96 -0.06 -12.31
C ARG A 110 24.39 -1.39 -11.83
N TYR A 111 24.00 -2.25 -12.75
CA TYR A 111 23.30 -3.50 -12.46
C TYR A 111 24.26 -4.68 -12.60
N GLN A 112 24.77 -5.15 -11.48
CA GLN A 112 25.67 -6.29 -11.43
C GLN A 112 24.88 -7.59 -11.48
N LEU A 113 25.28 -8.52 -12.36
CA LEU A 113 24.69 -9.85 -12.45
C LEU A 113 25.10 -10.68 -11.22
N LEU A 114 24.11 -11.22 -10.51
CA LEU A 114 24.36 -12.17 -9.41
C LEU A 114 24.53 -13.61 -9.91
N GLU A 115 24.02 -13.88 -11.10
CA GLU A 115 24.06 -15.20 -11.75
C GLU A 115 24.63 -15.06 -13.17
N PRO A 116 25.40 -16.05 -13.66
CA PRO A 116 25.93 -16.01 -15.02
C PRO A 116 24.78 -16.10 -16.03
N LEU A 117 24.78 -15.20 -17.01
CA LEU A 117 23.81 -15.27 -18.10
C LEU A 117 24.07 -16.49 -18.98
N PRO A 118 23.01 -17.21 -19.39
CA PRO A 118 23.15 -18.20 -20.46
C PRO A 118 23.64 -17.50 -21.73
N ASN A 119 24.39 -18.23 -22.55
CA ASN A 119 24.98 -17.69 -23.77
C ASN A 119 23.87 -17.23 -24.74
N LEU A 120 23.59 -15.91 -24.76
CA LEU A 120 22.50 -15.31 -25.54
C LEU A 120 22.63 -15.56 -27.06
N GLY A 121 23.82 -15.96 -27.53
CA GLY A 121 24.05 -16.42 -28.90
C GLY A 121 23.26 -17.69 -29.25
N ASP A 122 23.09 -18.61 -28.30
CA ASP A 122 22.44 -19.92 -28.48
C ASP A 122 20.91 -19.87 -28.27
N VAL A 123 20.40 -18.71 -27.87
CA VAL A 123 18.99 -18.48 -27.52
C VAL A 123 18.23 -17.98 -28.76
N ALA A 124 17.06 -18.56 -29.04
CA ALA A 124 16.21 -18.14 -30.15
C ALA A 124 15.77 -16.66 -30.00
N PRO A 125 15.58 -15.91 -31.09
CA PRO A 125 15.06 -14.54 -31.01
C PRO A 125 13.70 -14.53 -30.32
N HIS A 126 13.41 -13.46 -29.56
CA HIS A 126 12.22 -13.25 -28.73
C HIS A 126 12.09 -14.19 -27.52
N THR A 127 13.16 -14.89 -27.13
CA THR A 127 13.18 -15.63 -25.87
C THR A 127 13.49 -14.70 -24.71
N GLN A 128 12.78 -14.91 -23.60
CA GLN A 128 13.00 -14.21 -22.33
C GLN A 128 13.93 -15.02 -21.42
N VAL A 129 14.92 -14.34 -20.85
CA VAL A 129 15.83 -14.85 -19.82
C VAL A 129 15.61 -14.04 -18.57
N TYR A 130 15.60 -14.73 -17.43
CA TYR A 130 15.37 -14.12 -16.12
C TYR A 130 16.63 -14.26 -15.26
N VAL A 131 17.08 -13.18 -14.66
CA VAL A 131 18.23 -13.18 -13.75
C VAL A 131 18.05 -12.14 -12.65
N ARG A 132 18.63 -12.41 -11.48
CA ARG A 132 18.73 -11.44 -10.40
C ARG A 132 19.92 -10.50 -10.63
N VAL A 133 19.68 -9.21 -10.39
CA VAL A 133 20.71 -8.17 -10.47
C VAL A 133 20.78 -7.36 -9.19
N LEU A 134 21.99 -6.97 -8.81
CA LEU A 134 22.25 -6.05 -7.71
C LEU A 134 22.36 -4.63 -8.26
N ASP A 135 21.59 -3.70 -7.70
CA ASP A 135 21.75 -2.27 -7.99
C ASP A 135 22.90 -1.69 -7.16
N CYS A 136 24.02 -1.43 -7.84
CA CYS A 136 25.22 -0.84 -7.26
C CYS A 136 25.11 0.67 -7.06
N LEU A 137 24.13 1.34 -7.68
CA LEU A 137 23.90 2.78 -7.57
C LEU A 137 22.44 3.09 -7.17
N PRO A 138 21.97 2.60 -6.01
CA PRO A 138 20.56 2.66 -5.60
C PRO A 138 20.04 4.07 -5.31
N TYR A 139 20.92 5.06 -5.20
CA TYR A 139 20.56 6.47 -5.01
C TYR A 139 20.49 7.25 -6.33
N GLN A 140 20.87 6.63 -7.45
CA GLN A 140 20.72 7.22 -8.76
C GLN A 140 19.29 7.00 -9.27
N VAL A 141 18.62 8.08 -9.63
CA VAL A 141 17.28 8.01 -10.25
C VAL A 141 17.43 7.48 -11.67
N SER A 142 16.65 6.45 -12.00
CA SER A 142 16.60 5.94 -13.38
C SER A 142 15.84 6.90 -14.31
N PRO A 143 16.12 6.90 -15.62
CA PRO A 143 15.34 7.68 -16.57
C PRO A 143 13.83 7.37 -16.49
N LEU A 144 13.48 6.10 -16.28
CA LEU A 144 12.09 5.66 -16.14
C LEU A 144 11.45 6.21 -14.86
N GLU A 145 12.15 6.15 -13.73
CA GLU A 145 11.67 6.68 -12.45
C GLU A 145 11.43 8.20 -12.53
N ALA A 146 12.31 8.94 -13.21
CA ALA A 146 12.12 10.36 -13.50
C ALA A 146 10.89 10.61 -14.40
N MET A 147 10.64 9.76 -15.39
CA MET A 147 9.44 9.86 -16.24
C MET A 147 8.15 9.62 -15.46
N ILE A 148 8.13 8.59 -14.60
CA ILE A 148 6.98 8.31 -13.72
C ILE A 148 6.71 9.51 -12.79
N ALA A 149 7.76 10.05 -12.15
CA ALA A 149 7.63 11.22 -11.28
C ALA A 149 7.07 12.46 -12.01
N ASN A 150 7.51 12.72 -13.25
CA ASN A 150 7.01 13.83 -14.06
C ASN A 150 5.54 13.63 -14.47
N GLN A 151 5.11 12.40 -14.76
CA GLN A 151 3.72 12.08 -15.07
C GLN A 151 2.80 12.38 -13.88
N TYR A 152 3.22 12.03 -12.66
CA TYR A 152 2.49 12.37 -11.43
C TYR A 152 2.33 13.88 -11.23
N GLN A 153 3.33 14.68 -11.67
CA GLN A 153 3.31 16.14 -11.57
C GLN A 153 2.54 16.82 -12.72
N GLY A 154 1.95 16.05 -13.65
CA GLY A 154 1.22 16.59 -14.80
C GLY A 154 2.11 17.27 -15.85
N LEU A 155 3.41 17.00 -15.83
CA LEU A 155 4.38 17.54 -16.77
C LEU A 155 4.39 16.73 -18.08
N VAL A 156 4.74 17.38 -19.21
CA VAL A 156 4.82 16.72 -20.52
C VAL A 156 5.96 15.71 -20.52
N THR A 157 5.63 14.42 -20.55
CA THR A 157 6.61 13.34 -20.71
C THR A 157 6.84 13.03 -22.20
N PRO A 158 8.10 12.86 -22.65
CA PRO A 158 8.38 12.41 -24.02
C PRO A 158 7.77 11.02 -24.29
N ALA A 159 7.46 10.72 -25.55
CA ALA A 159 6.93 9.41 -25.95
C ALA A 159 7.92 8.28 -25.55
N MET A 160 7.39 7.15 -25.05
CA MET A 160 8.21 6.03 -24.52
C MET A 160 9.23 5.50 -25.55
N GLU A 161 8.84 5.40 -26.83
CA GLU A 161 9.72 4.96 -27.92
C GLU A 161 10.87 5.93 -28.19
N ALA A 162 10.64 7.24 -28.04
CA ALA A 162 11.67 8.26 -28.20
C ALA A 162 12.67 8.27 -27.03
N SER A 163 12.35 7.58 -25.93
CA SER A 163 13.15 7.53 -24.70
C SER A 163 13.91 6.21 -24.53
N GLY A 164 13.84 5.29 -25.52
CA GLY A 164 14.53 4.00 -25.46
C GLY A 164 13.93 2.99 -24.50
N VAL A 165 12.67 3.18 -24.08
CA VAL A 165 11.95 2.25 -23.19
C VAL A 165 11.22 1.20 -24.03
N PRO A 166 11.36 -0.10 -23.75
CA PRO A 166 10.72 -1.16 -24.54
C PRO A 166 9.20 -1.20 -24.32
N VAL A 167 8.46 -1.63 -25.35
CA VAL A 167 6.99 -1.79 -25.30
C VAL A 167 6.56 -2.74 -24.18
N SER A 168 7.39 -3.74 -23.84
CA SER A 168 7.14 -4.67 -22.73
C SER A 168 7.05 -3.98 -21.35
N ALA A 169 7.61 -2.78 -21.18
CA ALA A 169 7.52 -2.00 -19.96
C ALA A 169 6.25 -1.10 -19.89
N GLN A 170 5.50 -0.97 -20.99
CA GLN A 170 4.36 -0.04 -21.08
C GLN A 170 3.24 -0.36 -20.10
N ALA A 171 2.90 -1.65 -19.93
CA ALA A 171 1.87 -2.06 -18.98
C ALA A 171 2.25 -1.70 -17.54
N TYR A 172 3.51 -1.93 -17.17
CA TYR A 172 4.04 -1.54 -15.87
C TYR A 172 4.03 -0.03 -15.67
N PHE A 173 4.43 0.73 -16.67
CA PHE A 173 4.42 2.19 -16.61
C PHE A 173 3.00 2.74 -16.44
N ALA A 174 2.02 2.20 -17.16
CA ALA A 174 0.61 2.58 -17.01
C ALA A 174 0.05 2.25 -15.61
N LEU A 175 0.52 1.14 -15.01
CA LEU A 175 0.12 0.69 -13.68
C LEU A 175 0.91 1.34 -12.56
N ALA A 176 2.05 1.99 -12.83
CA ALA A 176 2.86 2.62 -11.80
C ALA A 176 2.08 3.68 -11.00
N ALA A 177 1.09 4.32 -11.65
CA ALA A 177 0.16 5.25 -11.04
C ALA A 177 -0.76 4.61 -9.97
N TYR A 178 -1.10 3.34 -10.18
CA TYR A 178 -2.03 2.56 -9.37
C TYR A 178 -1.22 1.59 -8.50
N THR A 179 -0.82 2.03 -7.30
CA THR A 179 -0.05 1.21 -6.36
C THR A 179 -0.89 0.03 -5.84
N HIS A 180 -1.00 -1.04 -6.63
CA HIS A 180 -1.67 -2.27 -6.25
C HIS A 180 -0.63 -3.30 -5.80
N GLN A 181 -0.71 -3.74 -4.54
CA GLN A 181 0.26 -4.72 -3.96
C GLN A 181 0.44 -5.98 -4.81
N GLY A 182 -0.65 -6.46 -5.44
CA GLY A 182 -0.59 -7.64 -6.28
C GLY A 182 0.22 -7.51 -7.57
N ILE A 183 0.64 -6.31 -7.99
CA ILE A 183 1.42 -6.08 -9.22
C ILE A 183 2.86 -5.67 -8.86
N PRO A 184 3.90 -6.32 -9.42
CA PRO A 184 5.28 -5.98 -9.11
C PRO A 184 5.62 -4.60 -9.71
N PRO A 185 6.13 -3.65 -8.89
CA PRO A 185 6.54 -2.35 -9.39
C PRO A 185 7.76 -2.48 -10.31
N ILE A 186 7.79 -1.61 -11.32
CA ILE A 186 8.92 -1.49 -12.25
C ILE A 186 9.96 -0.52 -11.69
N HIS A 187 11.24 -0.87 -11.82
CA HIS A 187 12.36 -0.05 -11.38
C HIS A 187 13.02 0.70 -12.55
N ASP A 188 13.31 -0.01 -13.64
CA ASP A 188 13.99 0.55 -14.81
C ASP A 188 13.70 -0.29 -16.06
N ALA A 189 13.85 0.29 -17.24
CA ALA A 189 13.73 -0.43 -18.50
C ALA A 189 14.42 0.30 -19.65
N TRP A 190 15.09 -0.46 -20.50
CA TRP A 190 15.78 0.07 -21.68
C TRP A 190 15.86 -0.98 -22.81
N GLN A 191 16.13 -0.52 -24.03
CA GLN A 191 16.38 -1.38 -25.18
C GLN A 191 17.57 -0.91 -26.00
N ASN A 192 18.34 -1.89 -26.50
CA ASN A 192 19.44 -1.72 -27.44
C ASN A 192 19.15 -2.56 -28.70
N GLU A 193 20.01 -2.50 -29.72
CA GLU A 193 19.82 -3.22 -31.00
C GLU A 193 19.59 -4.74 -30.86
N ASN A 194 20.12 -5.35 -29.79
CA ASN A 194 20.10 -6.80 -29.60
C ASN A 194 19.17 -7.28 -28.47
N ILE A 195 18.94 -6.45 -27.43
CA ILE A 195 18.23 -6.86 -26.20
C ILE A 195 17.29 -5.78 -25.68
N GLN A 196 16.19 -6.20 -25.07
CA GLN A 196 15.32 -5.40 -24.21
C GLN A 196 15.48 -5.86 -22.78
N VAL A 197 15.52 -4.93 -21.83
CA VAL A 197 15.63 -5.21 -20.41
C VAL A 197 14.52 -4.49 -19.67
N VAL A 198 13.84 -5.21 -18.77
CA VAL A 198 12.88 -4.67 -17.81
C VAL A 198 13.27 -5.16 -16.42
N LEU A 199 13.45 -4.24 -15.47
CA LEU A 199 13.75 -4.53 -14.06
C LEU A 199 12.51 -4.33 -13.20
N ILE A 200 12.12 -5.34 -12.44
CA ILE A 200 10.97 -5.31 -11.54
C ILE A 200 11.36 -5.79 -10.13
N GLU A 201 10.48 -5.55 -9.16
CA GLU A 201 10.59 -6.10 -7.81
C GLU A 201 10.83 -7.62 -7.84
N ASP A 202 11.81 -8.07 -7.05
CA ASP A 202 12.06 -9.49 -6.88
C ASP A 202 11.04 -10.11 -5.92
N ARG A 203 10.25 -11.05 -6.44
CA ARG A 203 9.26 -11.84 -5.69
C ARG A 203 9.56 -13.34 -5.72
N SER A 204 10.78 -13.73 -6.10
CA SER A 204 11.16 -15.15 -6.24
C SER A 204 10.94 -15.96 -4.97
N ASP A 205 11.09 -15.32 -3.81
CA ASP A 205 11.06 -15.96 -2.50
C ASP A 205 9.64 -16.06 -1.92
N TRP A 206 8.64 -15.48 -2.60
CA TRP A 206 7.25 -15.50 -2.16
C TRP A 206 6.62 -16.89 -2.37
N LYS A 207 5.70 -17.27 -1.49
CA LYS A 207 5.03 -18.58 -1.56
C LYS A 207 4.16 -18.67 -2.82
N TYR A 208 4.14 -19.82 -3.50
CA TYR A 208 3.23 -20.02 -4.62
C TYR A 208 1.78 -20.11 -4.14
N LEU A 209 0.85 -19.56 -4.93
CA LEU A 209 -0.59 -19.74 -4.66
C LEU A 209 -0.99 -21.22 -4.61
N LEU A 210 -0.36 -22.04 -5.47
CA LEU A 210 -0.62 -23.48 -5.50
C LEU A 210 -0.26 -24.18 -4.19
N ASP A 211 0.75 -23.69 -3.46
CA ASP A 211 1.16 -24.28 -2.18
C ASP A 211 0.16 -23.99 -1.07
N LEU A 212 -0.60 -22.90 -1.16
CA LEU A 212 -1.77 -22.67 -0.31
C LEU A 212 -2.85 -23.71 -0.62
N TRP A 213 -3.12 -23.98 -1.90
CA TRP A 213 -4.13 -24.99 -2.28
C TRP A 213 -3.77 -26.43 -1.88
N ARG A 214 -2.48 -26.76 -1.78
CA ARG A 214 -1.99 -28.07 -1.33
C ARG A 214 -2.06 -28.27 0.18
N ASP A 215 -2.05 -27.18 0.94
CA ASP A 215 -2.10 -27.22 2.39
C ASP A 215 -3.51 -27.65 2.84
N GLU A 216 -3.66 -28.82 3.46
CA GLU A 216 -4.97 -29.36 3.91
C GLU A 216 -5.70 -28.43 4.88
N SER A 217 -5.00 -27.54 5.58
CA SER A 217 -5.60 -26.57 6.50
C SER A 217 -6.35 -25.43 5.79
N THR A 218 -6.15 -25.22 4.49
CA THR A 218 -6.78 -24.11 3.76
C THR A 218 -8.29 -24.27 3.68
N SER A 219 -9.01 -23.26 4.15
CA SER A 219 -10.48 -23.24 4.20
C SER A 219 -11.10 -22.90 2.85
N CYS A 220 -12.35 -23.30 2.64
CA CYS A 220 -13.10 -22.95 1.43
C CYS A 220 -13.20 -21.43 1.25
N LEU A 221 -13.36 -20.67 2.34
CA LEU A 221 -13.49 -19.22 2.28
C LEU A 221 -12.18 -18.51 1.91
N GLN A 222 -11.02 -19.04 2.34
CA GLN A 222 -9.70 -18.58 1.87
C GLN A 222 -9.58 -18.72 0.36
N MET A 223 -10.02 -19.86 -0.20
CA MET A 223 -10.01 -20.08 -1.65
C MET A 223 -10.92 -19.10 -2.39
N ILE A 224 -12.12 -18.85 -1.87
CA ILE A 224 -13.05 -17.87 -2.45
C ILE A 224 -12.46 -16.45 -2.39
N ASN A 225 -11.80 -16.07 -1.29
CA ASN A 225 -11.13 -14.76 -1.19
C ASN A 225 -10.00 -14.62 -2.21
N CYS A 226 -9.18 -15.65 -2.41
CA CYS A 226 -8.16 -15.65 -3.45
C CYS A 226 -8.77 -15.51 -4.86
N PHE A 227 -9.88 -16.19 -5.15
CA PHE A 227 -10.61 -16.00 -6.42
C PHE A 227 -11.15 -14.57 -6.57
N TYR A 228 -11.69 -14.00 -5.50
CA TYR A 228 -12.13 -12.61 -5.48
C TYR A 228 -10.97 -11.65 -5.76
N GLN A 229 -9.81 -11.82 -5.10
CA GLN A 229 -8.60 -11.02 -5.37
C GLN A 229 -8.11 -11.19 -6.82
N MET A 230 -8.19 -12.39 -7.40
CA MET A 230 -7.89 -12.60 -8.81
C MET A 230 -8.84 -11.81 -9.73
N THR A 231 -10.14 -11.68 -9.37
CA THR A 231 -11.06 -10.82 -10.14
C THR A 231 -10.70 -9.34 -10.04
N GLN A 232 -10.22 -8.87 -8.88
CA GLN A 232 -9.76 -7.49 -8.72
C GLN A 232 -8.52 -7.21 -9.58
N LEU A 233 -7.57 -8.15 -9.61
CA LEU A 233 -6.42 -8.07 -10.51
C LEU A 233 -6.85 -8.11 -11.98
N TRP A 234 -7.84 -8.93 -12.33
CA TRP A 234 -8.36 -8.98 -13.70
C TRP A 234 -8.87 -7.62 -14.17
N ALA A 235 -9.66 -6.92 -13.34
CA ALA A 235 -10.20 -5.60 -13.67
C ALA A 235 -9.09 -4.58 -14.02
N LEU A 236 -7.94 -4.68 -13.36
CA LEU A 236 -6.79 -3.79 -13.60
C LEU A 236 -6.01 -4.17 -14.87
N LEU A 237 -5.95 -5.47 -15.18
CA LEU A 237 -5.14 -5.99 -16.28
C LEU A 237 -5.87 -6.00 -17.63
N GLU A 238 -7.20 -6.05 -17.61
CA GLU A 238 -8.05 -6.11 -18.80
C GLU A 238 -7.87 -4.90 -19.73
N PRO A 239 -7.90 -3.64 -19.25
CA PRO A 239 -7.65 -2.47 -20.10
C PRO A 239 -6.25 -2.45 -20.75
N LEU A 240 -5.31 -3.22 -20.18
CA LEU A 240 -3.91 -3.28 -20.59
C LEU A 240 -3.57 -4.57 -21.34
N ASN A 241 -4.55 -5.42 -21.65
CA ASN A 241 -4.36 -6.72 -22.30
C ASN A 241 -3.36 -7.65 -21.59
N CYS A 242 -3.23 -7.53 -20.27
CA CYS A 242 -2.27 -8.28 -19.45
C CYS A 242 -2.90 -9.43 -18.65
N CYS A 243 -4.18 -9.78 -18.90
CA CYS A 243 -4.90 -10.81 -18.15
C CYS A 243 -4.25 -12.20 -18.22
N HIS A 244 -3.46 -12.49 -19.27
CA HIS A 244 -2.65 -13.71 -19.36
C HIS A 244 -1.75 -13.92 -18.14
N SER A 245 -1.33 -12.85 -17.46
CA SER A 245 -0.53 -12.91 -16.24
C SER A 245 -1.20 -13.72 -15.13
N LEU A 246 -2.54 -13.73 -15.07
CA LEU A 246 -3.30 -14.49 -14.08
C LEU A 246 -3.50 -15.95 -14.48
N LEU A 247 -3.20 -16.33 -15.73
CA LEU A 247 -3.51 -17.65 -16.27
C LEU A 247 -2.46 -18.71 -15.97
N ASP A 248 -1.25 -18.28 -15.60
CA ASP A 248 -0.13 -19.16 -15.30
C ASP A 248 0.04 -19.31 -13.78
N LEU A 249 -0.17 -20.51 -13.27
CA LEU A 249 -0.01 -20.83 -11.85
C LEU A 249 1.42 -20.57 -11.35
N SER A 250 2.42 -20.70 -12.22
CA SER A 250 3.81 -20.42 -11.86
C SER A 250 4.11 -18.92 -11.71
N ASN A 251 3.19 -18.05 -12.15
CA ASN A 251 3.26 -16.60 -11.98
C ASN A 251 2.49 -16.11 -10.75
N LEU A 252 1.61 -16.93 -10.17
CA LEU A 252 0.81 -16.57 -9.00
C LEU A 252 1.60 -16.79 -7.70
N ARG A 253 1.67 -15.73 -6.88
CA ARG A 253 2.34 -15.68 -5.58
C ARG A 253 1.37 -15.25 -4.50
N LEU A 254 1.79 -15.44 -3.25
CA LEU A 254 1.18 -14.90 -2.06
C LEU A 254 2.19 -13.97 -1.39
N ASP A 255 1.77 -12.75 -1.10
CA ASP A 255 2.56 -11.83 -0.30
C ASP A 255 2.57 -12.21 1.19
N GLU A 256 3.24 -11.40 2.02
CA GLU A 256 3.35 -11.61 3.46
C GLU A 256 1.98 -11.67 4.18
N ASP A 257 0.96 -11.01 3.61
CA ASP A 257 -0.40 -10.94 4.12
C ASP A 257 -1.32 -12.04 3.54
N GLN A 258 -0.75 -12.98 2.77
CA GLN A 258 -1.47 -14.01 2.01
C GLN A 258 -2.44 -13.46 0.95
N ALA A 259 -2.19 -12.25 0.45
CA ALA A 259 -2.92 -11.71 -0.68
C ALA A 259 -2.34 -12.23 -2.01
N VAL A 260 -3.21 -12.45 -2.99
CA VAL A 260 -2.81 -12.90 -4.33
C VAL A 260 -2.01 -11.81 -5.03
N ALA A 261 -0.83 -12.19 -5.51
CA ALA A 261 0.08 -11.33 -6.23
C ALA A 261 0.67 -12.02 -7.46
N LEU A 262 1.27 -11.23 -8.34
CA LEU A 262 1.94 -11.68 -9.56
C LEU A 262 3.45 -11.57 -9.40
N GLN A 263 4.18 -12.54 -9.95
CA GLN A 263 5.64 -12.46 -10.11
C GLN A 263 6.01 -11.46 -11.22
N MET A 264 5.25 -11.45 -12.32
CA MET A 264 5.45 -10.54 -13.45
C MET A 264 4.18 -10.36 -14.29
N LEU A 265 4.21 -9.40 -15.21
CA LEU A 265 3.17 -9.17 -16.20
C LEU A 265 3.56 -9.81 -17.52
N TYR A 266 2.61 -10.52 -18.12
CA TYR A 266 2.69 -11.02 -19.47
C TYR A 266 1.95 -10.06 -20.39
N GLY A 267 2.69 -9.40 -21.27
CA GLY A 267 2.11 -8.70 -22.41
C GLY A 267 1.47 -9.68 -23.39
N SER A 268 0.60 -9.19 -24.26
CA SER A 268 -0.05 -10.03 -25.29
C SER A 268 0.99 -10.90 -26.00
N PRO A 269 0.71 -12.21 -26.19
CA PRO A 269 1.67 -13.11 -26.80
C PRO A 269 1.98 -12.65 -28.23
N PHE A 270 3.21 -12.15 -28.43
CA PHE A 270 3.86 -12.29 -29.73
C PHE A 270 3.95 -13.79 -29.99
N GLN A 271 3.09 -14.25 -30.91
CA GLN A 271 2.97 -15.61 -31.47
C GLN A 271 4.06 -16.60 -31.01
N ARG A 272 3.74 -17.45 -30.03
CA ARG A 272 4.45 -18.73 -29.89
C ARG A 272 4.12 -19.56 -31.13
N SER A 273 5.00 -19.59 -32.11
CA SER A 273 4.91 -20.54 -33.22
C SER A 273 5.10 -21.95 -32.67
N SER A 274 3.99 -22.62 -32.42
CA SER A 274 3.94 -24.06 -32.15
C SER A 274 4.43 -24.80 -33.39
N THR A 275 5.71 -25.16 -33.41
CA THR A 275 6.25 -26.14 -34.35
C THR A 275 6.01 -27.54 -33.78
N GLY A 276 4.94 -28.17 -34.27
CA GLY A 276 4.58 -29.55 -33.99
C GLY A 276 3.82 -30.15 -35.17
N ASN A 277 4.57 -30.70 -36.12
CA ASN A 277 4.21 -31.63 -37.20
C ASN A 277 2.72 -31.98 -37.41
N MET A 278 2.21 -31.76 -38.64
CA MET A 278 1.68 -32.83 -39.52
C MET A 278 1.34 -32.28 -40.91
N LEU A 279 1.50 -33.15 -41.90
CA LEU A 279 1.54 -32.93 -43.34
C LEU A 279 0.16 -32.65 -43.98
N THR A 280 0.20 -31.89 -45.09
CA THR A 280 -0.68 -31.92 -46.30
C THR A 280 -2.19 -31.67 -46.14
N HIS A 281 -2.68 -30.50 -46.57
CA HIS A 281 -3.34 -30.30 -47.89
C HIS A 281 -3.92 -28.87 -47.98
N GLU A 282 -3.92 -28.36 -49.21
CA GLU A 282 -4.47 -27.08 -49.65
C GLU A 282 -5.96 -26.93 -49.29
N GLU A 283 -6.39 -25.73 -48.90
CA GLU A 283 -7.46 -24.96 -49.56
C GLU A 283 -7.79 -23.67 -48.77
N ASN A 284 -7.81 -22.56 -49.52
CA ASN A 284 -8.54 -21.30 -49.31
C ASN A 284 -9.16 -21.04 -47.92
N ASN A 285 -8.61 -20.06 -47.20
CA ASN A 285 -9.37 -18.88 -46.74
C ASN A 285 -8.43 -17.83 -46.15
N THR A 286 -8.78 -16.57 -46.41
CA THR A 286 -8.18 -15.33 -45.90
C THR A 286 -7.89 -15.36 -44.40
N PRO A 287 -6.74 -14.87 -43.90
CA PRO A 287 -6.54 -14.70 -42.47
C PRO A 287 -7.20 -13.39 -42.03
N GLU A 288 -8.46 -13.46 -41.58
CA GLU A 288 -8.99 -12.47 -40.65
C GLU A 288 -8.22 -12.62 -39.34
N GLN A 289 -7.51 -11.55 -38.96
CA GLN A 289 -6.82 -11.42 -37.69
C GLN A 289 -7.87 -11.38 -36.57
N VAL A 290 -8.16 -12.53 -35.97
CA VAL A 290 -8.92 -12.59 -34.72
C VAL A 290 -8.00 -12.11 -33.61
N GLU A 291 -8.18 -10.87 -33.16
CA GLU A 291 -7.70 -10.44 -31.85
C GLU A 291 -8.31 -11.38 -30.81
N ASN A 292 -7.51 -12.27 -30.22
CA ASN A 292 -7.94 -13.14 -29.13
C ASN A 292 -8.14 -12.28 -27.87
N VAL A 293 -9.30 -11.62 -27.78
CA VAL A 293 -9.76 -10.95 -26.56
C VAL A 293 -10.00 -12.05 -25.51
N LEU A 294 -9.15 -12.08 -24.49
CA LEU A 294 -9.35 -12.96 -23.34
C LEU A 294 -10.62 -12.53 -22.60
N ASN A 295 -11.54 -13.48 -22.44
CA ASN A 295 -12.75 -13.25 -21.66
C ASN A 295 -12.57 -13.75 -20.21
N ILE A 296 -13.40 -13.26 -19.28
CA ILE A 296 -13.41 -13.67 -17.86
C ILE A 296 -13.55 -15.18 -17.66
N GLN A 297 -14.08 -15.89 -18.66
CA GLN A 297 -14.16 -17.35 -18.73
C GLN A 297 -12.79 -18.03 -18.59
N ALA A 298 -11.70 -17.35 -18.97
CA ALA A 298 -10.35 -17.87 -18.80
C ALA A 298 -9.97 -18.04 -17.32
N LEU A 299 -10.54 -17.25 -16.40
CA LEU A 299 -10.34 -17.45 -14.95
C LEU A 299 -10.84 -18.83 -14.49
N ALA A 300 -11.96 -19.31 -15.05
CA ALA A 300 -12.47 -20.64 -14.73
C ALA A 300 -11.43 -21.74 -15.02
N GLN A 301 -10.71 -21.61 -16.14
CA GLN A 301 -9.68 -22.58 -16.53
C GLN A 301 -8.55 -22.66 -15.51
N VAL A 302 -8.11 -21.51 -14.97
CA VAL A 302 -7.06 -21.42 -13.95
C VAL A 302 -7.54 -21.99 -12.63
N TRP A 303 -8.77 -21.65 -12.24
CA TRP A 303 -9.36 -22.14 -11.00
C TRP A 303 -9.54 -23.66 -11.05
N HIS A 304 -9.99 -24.22 -12.18
CA HIS A 304 -10.00 -25.67 -12.40
C HIS A 304 -8.60 -26.30 -12.35
N LYS A 305 -7.59 -25.61 -12.91
CA LYS A 305 -6.20 -26.06 -12.86
C LYS A 305 -5.66 -26.11 -11.43
N LEU A 306 -5.97 -25.11 -10.58
CA LEU A 306 -5.63 -25.09 -9.15
C LEU A 306 -6.17 -26.32 -8.43
N PHE A 307 -7.46 -26.62 -8.57
CA PHE A 307 -8.07 -27.80 -7.94
C PHE A 307 -7.48 -29.12 -8.45
N ARG A 308 -7.20 -29.20 -9.76
CA ARG A 308 -6.62 -30.41 -10.37
C ARG A 308 -5.19 -30.67 -9.87
N GLU A 309 -4.34 -29.64 -9.86
CA GLU A 309 -2.94 -29.77 -9.46
C GLU A 309 -2.75 -29.88 -7.95
N SER A 310 -3.69 -29.39 -7.15
CA SER A 310 -3.70 -29.58 -5.70
C SER A 310 -4.40 -30.85 -5.24
N GLN A 311 -5.04 -31.59 -6.16
CA GLN A 311 -5.85 -32.78 -5.88
C GLN A 311 -7.03 -32.53 -4.94
N ARG A 312 -7.47 -31.27 -4.79
CA ARG A 312 -8.66 -30.94 -4.00
C ARG A 312 -9.92 -31.04 -4.82
N THR A 313 -11.00 -31.48 -4.18
CA THR A 313 -12.33 -31.50 -4.79
C THR A 313 -12.95 -30.11 -4.74
N GLN A 314 -13.57 -29.70 -5.85
CA GLN A 314 -14.47 -28.55 -5.87
C GLN A 314 -15.69 -28.84 -4.96
N PHE A 315 -16.34 -27.80 -4.46
CA PHE A 315 -17.38 -27.93 -3.44
C PHE A 315 -18.62 -27.10 -3.77
N GLY A 316 -19.80 -27.64 -3.43
CA GLY A 316 -21.10 -26.95 -3.37
C GLY A 316 -21.37 -25.97 -4.51
N SER A 317 -21.77 -24.76 -4.14
CA SER A 317 -22.14 -23.65 -5.03
C SER A 317 -20.99 -23.11 -5.89
N LEU A 318 -19.73 -23.38 -5.51
CA LEU A 318 -18.56 -23.01 -6.33
C LEU A 318 -18.49 -23.84 -7.62
N LEU A 319 -18.85 -25.13 -7.57
CA LEU A 319 -18.92 -25.96 -8.79
C LEU A 319 -19.95 -25.41 -9.77
N GLN A 320 -21.09 -24.95 -9.27
CA GLN A 320 -22.16 -24.36 -10.07
C GLN A 320 -21.70 -23.04 -10.70
N LEU A 321 -21.06 -22.15 -9.92
CA LEU A 321 -20.50 -20.90 -10.41
C LEU A 321 -19.46 -21.11 -11.51
N LEU A 322 -18.54 -22.08 -11.31
CA LEU A 322 -17.54 -22.44 -12.32
C LEU A 322 -18.20 -22.94 -13.61
N THR A 323 -19.21 -23.81 -13.48
CA THR A 323 -19.97 -24.33 -14.63
C THR A 323 -20.71 -23.20 -15.38
N ASP A 324 -21.31 -22.26 -14.65
CA ASP A 324 -22.03 -21.13 -15.23
C ASP A 324 -21.09 -20.10 -15.88
N LEU A 325 -19.88 -19.92 -15.33
CA LEU A 325 -18.82 -19.11 -15.93
C LEU A 325 -18.30 -19.76 -17.22
N GLU A 326 -18.03 -21.07 -17.22
CA GLU A 326 -17.60 -21.81 -18.43
C GLU A 326 -18.68 -21.85 -19.52
N ALA A 327 -19.95 -21.97 -19.13
CA ALA A 327 -21.08 -21.92 -20.06
C ALA A 327 -21.36 -20.50 -20.60
N GLY A 328 -20.64 -19.48 -20.11
CA GLY A 328 -20.81 -18.08 -20.51
C GLY A 328 -22.11 -17.45 -20.03
N LYS A 329 -22.76 -18.01 -19.00
CA LYS A 329 -23.93 -17.37 -18.35
C LYS A 329 -23.52 -16.18 -17.48
N ILE A 330 -22.29 -16.21 -16.97
CA ILE A 330 -21.65 -15.08 -16.29
C ILE A 330 -20.71 -14.43 -17.32
N ASP A 331 -21.11 -13.27 -17.81
CA ASP A 331 -20.42 -12.51 -18.86
C ASP A 331 -19.77 -11.21 -18.36
N ASN A 332 -20.03 -10.83 -17.11
CA ASN A 332 -19.45 -9.64 -16.49
C ASN A 332 -18.76 -9.95 -15.15
N LEU A 333 -17.77 -9.11 -14.81
CA LEU A 333 -16.96 -9.28 -13.60
C LEU A 333 -17.75 -9.05 -12.31
N LEU A 334 -18.73 -8.14 -12.33
CA LEU A 334 -19.56 -7.78 -11.18
C LEU A 334 -20.45 -8.95 -10.72
N ASN A 335 -21.05 -9.68 -11.66
CA ASN A 335 -21.87 -10.87 -11.44
C ASN A 335 -21.00 -12.00 -10.89
N LEU A 336 -19.77 -12.15 -11.41
CA LEU A 336 -18.82 -13.12 -10.90
C LEU A 336 -18.43 -12.81 -9.44
N GLN A 337 -18.11 -11.55 -9.16
CA GLN A 337 -17.81 -11.06 -7.81
C GLN A 337 -18.99 -11.25 -6.86
N SER A 338 -20.20 -10.93 -7.31
CA SER A 338 -21.45 -11.12 -6.55
C SER A 338 -21.71 -12.60 -6.28
N GLY A 339 -21.46 -13.48 -7.25
CA GLY A 339 -21.57 -14.92 -7.07
C GLY A 339 -20.56 -15.49 -6.07
N LEU A 340 -19.30 -15.04 -6.13
CA LEU A 340 -18.28 -15.39 -5.14
C LEU A 340 -18.65 -14.88 -3.73
N GLN A 341 -19.20 -13.68 -3.62
CA GLN A 341 -19.69 -13.13 -2.35
C GLN A 341 -20.91 -13.89 -1.82
N ALA A 342 -21.83 -14.30 -2.68
CA ALA A 342 -22.98 -15.12 -2.30
C ALA A 342 -22.53 -16.49 -1.77
N ILE A 343 -21.56 -17.13 -2.43
CA ILE A 343 -20.94 -18.38 -1.94
C ILE A 343 -20.22 -18.13 -0.62
N ALA A 344 -19.48 -17.03 -0.50
CA ALA A 344 -18.83 -16.65 0.75
C ALA A 344 -19.83 -16.50 1.89
N THR A 345 -21.02 -15.93 1.61
CA THR A 345 -22.12 -15.75 2.57
C THR A 345 -22.81 -17.07 2.91
N GLU A 346 -23.02 -17.97 1.94
CA GLU A 346 -23.59 -19.30 2.17
C GLU A 346 -22.68 -20.16 3.06
N LEU A 347 -21.37 -20.02 2.88
CA LEU A 347 -20.38 -20.70 3.71
C LEU A 347 -20.31 -20.12 5.13
N GLN A 348 -20.89 -18.94 5.40
CA GLN A 348 -20.98 -18.38 6.74
C GLN A 348 -22.12 -19.05 7.53
N PRO A 349 -21.92 -19.40 8.81
CA PRO A 349 -22.99 -19.95 9.63
C PRO A 349 -24.06 -18.89 9.90
N THR A 350 -25.33 -19.23 9.66
CA THR A 350 -26.46 -18.41 10.10
C THR A 350 -26.45 -18.31 11.62
N SER A 351 -26.09 -17.15 12.16
CA SER A 351 -26.31 -16.85 13.58
C SER A 351 -27.81 -16.84 13.84
N SER A 352 -28.31 -17.86 14.52
CA SER A 352 -29.64 -17.84 15.13
C SER A 352 -29.66 -16.77 16.21
N PHE A 353 -30.16 -15.58 15.87
CA PHE A 353 -30.68 -14.64 16.85
C PHE A 353 -31.96 -15.26 17.43
N ASP A 354 -31.83 -15.89 18.61
CA ASP A 354 -32.97 -16.20 19.47
C ASP A 354 -33.55 -14.88 19.96
N ASP A 355 -34.60 -14.42 19.30
CA ASP A 355 -35.43 -13.31 19.72
C ASP A 355 -36.38 -13.84 20.81
N SER A 356 -35.95 -13.76 22.07
CA SER A 356 -36.83 -13.98 23.22
C SER A 356 -36.60 -12.93 24.30
N ASP A 357 -37.72 -12.27 24.63
CA ASP A 357 -37.99 -11.45 25.80
C ASP A 357 -37.32 -10.08 25.94
N VAL A 358 -38.02 -9.04 25.47
CA VAL A 358 -38.52 -7.97 26.38
C VAL A 358 -39.94 -7.57 25.98
N THR A 359 -40.91 -7.95 26.81
CA THR A 359 -42.27 -7.40 26.83
C THR A 359 -42.36 -6.26 27.84
N ALA A 360 -42.85 -5.09 27.41
CA ALA A 360 -43.59 -4.11 28.21
C ALA A 360 -44.24 -3.11 27.23
N THR A 361 -45.52 -3.29 26.83
CA THR A 361 -46.72 -2.55 27.32
C THR A 361 -46.59 -1.02 27.12
N VAL A 362 -47.45 -0.23 26.48
CA VAL A 362 -48.91 -0.16 26.24
C VAL A 362 -49.01 0.89 25.07
N ASP A 363 -49.89 0.88 24.07
CA ASP A 363 -51.34 1.13 24.11
C ASP A 363 -51.97 1.00 22.72
N LEU A 364 -53.20 0.48 22.73
CA LEU A 364 -54.10 0.30 21.60
C LEU A 364 -54.64 1.65 21.07
N ALA A 365 -54.90 1.75 19.77
CA ALA A 365 -56.28 1.68 19.23
C ALA A 365 -56.47 2.35 17.85
N THR A 366 -56.69 1.50 16.85
CA THR A 366 -57.83 1.50 15.90
C THR A 366 -58.07 2.62 14.86
N ASN A 367 -58.28 2.11 13.62
CA ASN A 367 -59.21 2.54 12.58
C ASN A 367 -58.69 3.40 11.41
N SER A 368 -58.42 2.72 10.29
CA SER A 368 -58.74 3.19 8.92
C SER A 368 -60.27 3.15 8.68
N PRO A 369 -60.83 3.50 7.50
CA PRO A 369 -60.25 4.13 6.30
C PRO A 369 -61.14 5.26 5.71
N THR A 370 -60.67 6.04 4.73
CA THR A 370 -61.57 6.61 3.68
C THR A 370 -60.77 6.91 2.40
N ILE A 371 -61.25 6.33 1.30
CA ILE A 371 -60.87 6.48 -0.10
C ILE A 371 -61.24 7.88 -0.63
N LEU A 372 -60.40 8.48 -1.48
CA LEU A 372 -60.83 9.23 -2.68
C LEU A 372 -59.66 9.33 -3.67
N GLN A 373 -59.77 8.60 -4.79
CA GLN A 373 -58.98 8.77 -6.01
C GLN A 373 -59.33 10.10 -6.69
N LEU A 374 -58.36 10.74 -7.35
CA LEU A 374 -58.51 11.42 -8.65
C LEU A 374 -57.14 11.93 -9.16
N GLY A 375 -56.73 11.46 -10.34
CA GLY A 375 -55.88 12.20 -11.28
C GLY A 375 -54.47 11.67 -11.52
N GLU A 376 -54.33 10.77 -12.50
CA GLU A 376 -53.14 10.68 -13.37
C GLU A 376 -53.51 11.37 -14.70
N PRO A 377 -52.58 12.04 -15.43
CA PRO A 377 -51.54 11.29 -16.14
C PRO A 377 -50.16 11.98 -16.34
N GLN A 378 -49.25 11.14 -16.85
CA GLN A 378 -48.01 11.39 -17.62
C GLN A 378 -46.67 11.35 -16.89
N GLU A 379 -46.09 10.14 -16.93
CA GLU A 379 -44.76 9.82 -17.47
C GLU A 379 -43.68 10.90 -17.40
N ASP A 380 -42.81 10.79 -16.40
CA ASP A 380 -41.37 11.00 -16.59
C ASP A 380 -40.63 9.77 -16.05
N ASN A 381 -40.12 8.98 -17.00
CA ASN A 381 -39.22 7.86 -16.77
C ASN A 381 -37.87 8.41 -16.29
N VAL A 382 -37.60 8.32 -14.99
CA VAL A 382 -36.23 8.36 -14.46
C VAL A 382 -35.95 7.01 -13.82
N SER A 383 -35.13 6.23 -14.50
CA SER A 383 -34.61 4.94 -14.08
C SER A 383 -34.02 5.02 -12.67
N LYS A 384 -34.71 4.44 -11.70
CA LYS A 384 -34.12 4.04 -10.42
C LYS A 384 -33.55 2.64 -10.59
N ASN A 385 -32.25 2.55 -10.80
CA ASN A 385 -31.46 1.38 -10.45
C ASN A 385 -30.34 1.81 -9.50
N ASP A 386 -30.00 0.86 -8.65
CA ASP A 386 -28.82 0.78 -7.78
C ASP A 386 -28.86 1.54 -6.46
N ASP A 387 -29.44 0.89 -5.46
CA ASP A 387 -28.79 0.73 -4.16
C ASP A 387 -29.13 -0.66 -3.62
N MET A 388 -28.31 -1.64 -3.99
CA MET A 388 -28.31 -2.96 -3.38
C MET A 388 -27.30 -2.92 -2.21
N PRO A 389 -27.67 -3.34 -0.98
CA PRO A 389 -26.76 -3.24 0.15
C PRO A 389 -25.53 -4.12 -0.09
N THR A 390 -24.36 -3.50 -0.10
CA THR A 390 -23.07 -4.20 -0.09
C THR A 390 -22.97 -4.99 1.21
N VAL A 391 -22.98 -6.32 1.13
CA VAL A 391 -22.78 -7.19 2.30
C VAL A 391 -21.33 -7.01 2.77
N VAL A 392 -21.15 -6.38 3.94
CA VAL A 392 -19.85 -6.20 4.58
C VAL A 392 -19.46 -7.53 5.22
N LEU A 393 -18.45 -8.20 4.67
CA LEU A 393 -17.86 -9.38 5.31
C LEU A 393 -17.29 -8.97 6.68
N PRO A 394 -17.53 -9.74 7.75
CA PRO A 394 -16.94 -9.45 9.05
C PRO A 394 -15.42 -9.49 8.89
N MET A 395 -14.73 -8.39 9.19
CA MET A 395 -13.28 -8.32 9.08
C MET A 395 -12.62 -8.87 10.35
N GLN A 396 -11.38 -9.33 10.23
CA GLN A 396 -10.49 -9.67 11.33
C GLN A 396 -9.17 -8.90 11.16
N LEU A 397 -8.63 -8.48 12.28
CA LEU A 397 -7.32 -7.84 12.34
C LEU A 397 -6.21 -8.86 12.08
N ILE A 398 -5.27 -8.52 11.20
CA ILE A 398 -4.08 -9.32 10.86
C ILE A 398 -2.87 -8.77 11.60
N SER A 399 -2.70 -7.46 11.56
CA SER A 399 -1.60 -6.77 12.22
C SER A 399 -2.04 -5.40 12.68
N LEU A 400 -1.42 -4.96 13.77
CA LEU A 400 -1.52 -3.62 14.29
C LEU A 400 -0.12 -3.18 14.65
N GLU A 401 0.37 -2.20 13.91
CA GLU A 401 1.70 -1.63 14.08
C GLU A 401 1.56 -0.13 14.35
N HIS A 402 2.51 0.42 15.09
CA HIS A 402 2.50 1.84 15.39
C HIS A 402 3.93 2.38 15.47
N ALA A 403 4.06 3.68 15.22
CA ALA A 403 5.26 4.44 15.54
C ALA A 403 4.84 5.83 16.02
N GLY A 404 5.45 6.30 17.10
CA GLY A 404 5.23 7.64 17.63
C GLY A 404 6.53 8.39 17.74
N LEU A 405 6.53 9.67 17.39
CA LEU A 405 7.69 10.55 17.53
C LEU A 405 7.21 11.96 17.87
N THR A 406 8.00 12.64 18.70
CA THR A 406 7.81 14.04 19.05
C THR A 406 9.13 14.79 18.91
N ASP A 407 9.08 16.01 18.40
CA ASP A 407 10.22 16.89 18.18
C ASP A 407 9.91 18.29 18.70
N VAL A 408 10.92 18.97 19.25
CA VAL A 408 10.77 20.33 19.80
C VAL A 408 10.44 21.33 18.68
N GLY A 409 10.76 21.03 17.43
CA GLY A 409 10.75 22.01 16.35
C GLY A 409 12.06 22.78 16.30
N ARG A 410 12.19 23.68 15.32
CA ARG A 410 13.39 24.49 15.07
C ARG A 410 13.44 25.77 15.90
N GLN A 411 12.29 26.32 16.32
CA GLN A 411 12.23 27.64 16.97
C GLN A 411 11.80 27.60 18.44
N ARG A 412 11.17 26.52 18.92
CA ARG A 412 10.85 26.37 20.35
C ARG A 412 12.09 25.93 21.13
N HIS A 413 12.08 26.18 22.44
CA HIS A 413 13.15 25.73 23.33
C HIS A 413 12.81 24.46 24.09
N HIS A 414 11.52 24.19 24.31
CA HIS A 414 10.99 23.09 25.12
C HIS A 414 9.86 22.42 24.33
N ASN A 415 9.59 21.16 24.67
CA ASN A 415 8.50 20.40 24.09
C ASN A 415 7.33 20.33 25.08
N GLU A 416 6.22 20.96 24.72
CA GLU A 416 4.98 20.95 25.49
C GLU A 416 4.02 19.85 25.02
N ASP A 417 4.30 19.21 23.89
CA ASP A 417 3.56 18.04 23.43
C ASP A 417 3.92 16.79 24.23
N TYR A 418 2.93 15.91 24.36
CA TYR A 418 3.12 14.60 24.93
C TYR A 418 2.21 13.57 24.26
N PHE A 419 2.72 12.37 24.02
CA PHE A 419 1.91 11.27 23.50
C PHE A 419 2.06 10.02 24.37
N GLY A 420 1.04 9.17 24.34
CA GLY A 420 1.00 7.90 25.05
C GLY A 420 0.56 6.77 24.13
N ILE A 421 1.25 5.64 24.21
CA ILE A 421 0.91 4.41 23.50
C ILE A 421 0.83 3.28 24.51
N ASP A 422 -0.34 2.66 24.63
CA ASP A 422 -0.54 1.44 25.41
C ASP A 422 -1.19 0.38 24.50
N THR A 423 -0.43 -0.64 24.13
CA THR A 423 -0.85 -1.66 23.16
C THR A 423 -0.63 -3.05 23.71
N LYS A 424 -1.71 -3.86 23.71
CA LYS A 424 -1.71 -5.26 24.09
C LYS A 424 -2.19 -6.10 22.90
N ILE A 425 -1.25 -6.75 22.24
CA ILE A 425 -1.51 -7.65 21.11
C ILE A 425 -1.32 -9.09 21.58
N THR A 426 -2.36 -9.90 21.44
CA THR A 426 -2.30 -11.34 21.67
C THR A 426 -2.38 -12.04 20.31
N ARG A 427 -1.35 -12.79 19.98
CA ARG A 427 -1.33 -13.62 18.76
C ARG A 427 -1.59 -15.05 19.17
N LEU A 428 -2.69 -15.61 18.68
CA LEU A 428 -2.97 -17.04 18.77
C LEU A 428 -2.57 -17.69 17.45
N GLU A 429 -1.50 -18.47 17.50
CA GLU A 429 -1.04 -19.27 16.36
C GLU A 429 -1.54 -20.70 16.54
N LEU A 430 -2.59 -21.04 15.81
CA LEU A 430 -3.05 -22.41 15.63
C LEU A 430 -2.55 -22.93 14.27
N PRO A 431 -2.35 -24.24 14.11
CA PRO A 431 -1.96 -24.84 12.83
C PRO A 431 -2.88 -24.46 11.66
N THR A 432 -4.12 -24.08 11.93
CA THR A 432 -5.17 -23.75 10.96
C THR A 432 -5.61 -22.28 10.96
N SER A 433 -5.18 -21.48 11.93
CA SER A 433 -5.67 -20.10 12.11
C SER A 433 -4.63 -19.24 12.82
N ARG A 434 -4.46 -18.01 12.33
CA ARG A 434 -3.76 -16.94 13.03
C ARG A 434 -4.81 -15.91 13.41
N ASN A 435 -5.12 -15.84 14.70
CA ASN A 435 -6.01 -14.83 15.25
C ASN A 435 -5.16 -13.80 15.99
N VAL A 436 -5.29 -12.55 15.58
CA VAL A 436 -4.69 -11.42 16.27
C VAL A 436 -5.80 -10.68 17.00
N GLN A 437 -5.72 -10.71 18.32
CA GLN A 437 -6.53 -9.85 19.16
C GLN A 437 -5.69 -8.67 19.60
N ALA A 438 -6.18 -7.47 19.36
CA ALA A 438 -5.47 -6.26 19.72
C ALA A 438 -6.37 -5.34 20.53
N ARG A 439 -5.79 -4.87 21.63
CA ARG A 439 -6.33 -3.77 22.41
C ARG A 439 -5.28 -2.67 22.45
N ALA A 440 -5.61 -1.49 21.97
CA ALA A 440 -4.67 -0.39 21.93
C ALA A 440 -5.30 0.95 22.29
N LEU A 441 -4.55 1.79 22.97
CA LEU A 441 -4.86 3.16 23.34
C LEU A 441 -3.71 4.05 22.85
N TYR A 442 -4.03 4.97 21.96
CA TYR A 442 -3.12 5.99 21.46
C TYR A 442 -3.66 7.35 21.87
N ILE A 443 -2.83 8.20 22.44
CA ILE A 443 -3.21 9.54 22.91
C ILE A 443 -2.14 10.51 22.47
N LEU A 444 -2.54 11.68 22.01
CA LEU A 444 -1.68 12.84 21.75
C LEU A 444 -2.31 14.06 22.42
N CYS A 445 -1.47 14.83 23.11
CA CYS A 445 -1.84 16.04 23.81
C CYS A 445 -0.82 17.13 23.46
N ASP A 446 -1.30 18.27 22.97
CA ASP A 446 -0.53 19.49 22.75
C ASP A 446 -0.71 20.40 23.96
N GLY A 447 0.38 20.71 24.65
CA GLY A 447 0.38 21.45 25.89
C GLY A 447 0.48 22.95 25.66
N MET A 448 -0.41 23.72 26.30
CA MET A 448 -0.34 25.18 26.30
C MET A 448 -0.26 25.76 27.70
N GLY A 449 0.53 26.82 27.87
CA GLY A 449 0.48 27.65 29.06
C GLY A 449 1.83 28.19 29.51
N GLY A 450 2.24 29.32 28.94
CA GLY A 450 3.26 30.21 29.52
C GLY A 450 4.61 29.54 29.76
N HIS A 451 5.12 29.56 30.99
CA HIS A 451 6.35 28.82 31.37
C HIS A 451 6.14 27.28 31.26
N ALA A 452 6.78 26.46 32.08
CA ALA A 452 6.65 24.99 32.14
C ALA A 452 5.23 24.45 32.51
N GLY A 453 4.15 25.09 32.04
CA GLY A 453 2.77 24.72 32.30
C GLY A 453 2.22 23.74 31.26
N GLY A 454 2.50 23.94 29.97
CA GLY A 454 2.00 23.10 28.89
C GLY A 454 2.49 21.66 29.01
N GLU A 455 3.81 21.48 29.16
CA GLU A 455 4.46 20.17 29.34
C GLU A 455 3.88 19.35 30.53
N VAL A 456 3.47 20.04 31.60
CA VAL A 456 2.88 19.39 32.78
C VAL A 456 1.44 19.01 32.50
N ALA A 457 0.69 19.84 31.78
CA ALA A 457 -0.71 19.59 31.44
C ALA A 457 -0.85 18.41 30.47
N SER A 458 -0.09 18.40 29.37
CA SER A 458 -0.12 17.33 28.36
C SER A 458 0.28 15.99 28.96
N ALA A 459 1.39 15.94 29.70
CA ALA A 459 1.83 14.73 30.39
C ALA A 459 0.81 14.25 31.43
N LEU A 460 0.18 15.15 32.19
CA LEU A 460 -0.83 14.78 33.18
C LEU A 460 -2.10 14.23 32.51
N ALA A 461 -2.54 14.80 31.39
CA ALA A 461 -3.69 14.31 30.64
C ALA A 461 -3.46 12.86 30.18
N VAL A 462 -2.37 12.62 29.46
CA VAL A 462 -2.02 11.29 28.94
C VAL A 462 -1.96 10.25 30.07
N ASN A 463 -1.23 10.55 31.15
CA ASN A 463 -1.08 9.63 32.28
C ASN A 463 -2.43 9.34 32.97
N THR A 464 -3.29 10.34 33.13
CA THR A 464 -4.59 10.18 33.79
C THR A 464 -5.52 9.29 32.96
N VAL A 465 -5.56 9.49 31.64
CA VAL A 465 -6.38 8.68 30.72
C VAL A 465 -5.87 7.25 30.66
N GLN A 466 -4.55 7.04 30.58
CA GLN A 466 -3.97 5.69 30.61
C GLN A 466 -4.33 4.94 31.91
N GLN A 467 -4.16 5.58 33.06
CA GLN A 467 -4.51 4.99 34.35
C GLN A 467 -6.00 4.64 34.43
N TYR A 468 -6.87 5.49 33.91
CA TYR A 468 -8.31 5.24 33.89
C TYR A 468 -8.64 3.97 33.09
N PHE A 469 -8.11 3.83 31.87
CA PHE A 469 -8.39 2.68 31.02
C PHE A 469 -7.69 1.41 31.48
N GLN A 470 -6.57 1.49 32.19
CA GLN A 470 -5.96 0.33 32.85
C GLN A 470 -6.91 -0.34 33.85
N THR A 471 -7.76 0.45 34.52
CA THR A 471 -8.69 -0.08 35.54
C THR A 471 -10.13 -0.30 35.04
N HIS A 472 -10.59 0.46 34.03
CA HIS A 472 -12.01 0.45 33.59
C HIS A 472 -12.24 -0.23 32.24
N TRP A 473 -11.22 -0.39 31.40
CA TRP A 473 -11.31 -1.19 30.19
C TRP A 473 -10.85 -2.60 30.53
N VAL A 474 -11.77 -3.43 31.02
CA VAL A 474 -11.47 -4.80 31.49
C VAL A 474 -12.07 -5.85 30.55
N ASP A 475 -13.19 -5.51 29.91
CA ASP A 475 -13.84 -6.38 28.94
C ASP A 475 -13.10 -6.40 27.61
N ASN A 476 -13.22 -7.50 26.85
CA ASN A 476 -12.74 -7.61 25.47
C ASN A 476 -13.68 -6.87 24.49
N LYS A 477 -14.15 -5.69 24.88
CA LYS A 477 -15.01 -4.81 24.10
C LYS A 477 -14.46 -3.41 24.16
N LEU A 478 -14.77 -2.63 23.14
CA LEU A 478 -14.43 -1.21 23.11
C LEU A 478 -15.16 -0.48 24.26
N PRO A 479 -14.51 0.47 24.98
CA PRO A 479 -15.15 1.24 26.04
C PRO A 479 -16.37 2.01 25.53
N THR A 480 -17.37 2.20 26.38
CA THR A 480 -18.57 2.97 26.03
C THR A 480 -18.25 4.47 25.93
N GLU A 481 -19.12 5.22 25.25
CA GLU A 481 -19.00 6.68 25.16
C GLU A 481 -18.93 7.34 26.54
N GLU A 482 -19.72 6.85 27.51
CA GLU A 482 -19.73 7.35 28.88
C GLU A 482 -18.37 7.13 29.58
N GLN A 483 -17.78 5.94 29.42
CA GLN A 483 -16.46 5.64 29.98
C GLN A 483 -15.38 6.52 29.35
N ILE A 484 -15.47 6.76 28.05
CA ILE A 484 -14.57 7.64 27.30
C ILE A 484 -14.68 9.09 27.79
N ARG A 485 -15.90 9.63 27.90
CA ARG A 485 -16.14 10.98 28.41
C ARG A 485 -15.69 11.13 29.87
N GLU A 486 -15.88 10.11 30.71
CA GLU A 486 -15.39 10.11 32.08
C GLU A 486 -13.86 10.17 32.16
N ALA A 487 -13.16 9.42 31.29
CA ALA A 487 -11.69 9.45 31.22
C ALA A 487 -11.18 10.88 30.91
N VAL A 488 -11.78 11.53 29.92
CA VAL A 488 -11.44 12.90 29.51
C VAL A 488 -11.81 13.90 30.61
N GLY A 489 -12.98 13.75 31.24
CA GLY A 489 -13.41 14.58 32.37
C GLY A 489 -12.46 14.50 33.57
N ARG A 490 -11.97 13.30 33.90
CA ARG A 490 -10.97 13.11 34.96
C ARG A 490 -9.63 13.78 34.63
N ALA A 491 -9.17 13.68 33.39
CA ALA A 491 -7.97 14.37 32.92
C ALA A 491 -8.12 15.89 33.05
N ASN A 492 -9.26 16.45 32.60
CA ASN A 492 -9.58 17.86 32.79
C ASN A 492 -9.54 18.26 34.27
N GLN A 493 -10.23 17.52 35.12
CA GLN A 493 -10.34 17.84 36.55
C GLN A 493 -8.98 17.79 37.25
N ALA A 494 -8.10 16.86 36.86
CA ALA A 494 -6.74 16.77 37.39
C ALA A 494 -5.94 18.05 37.10
N ILE A 495 -5.95 18.52 35.85
CA ILE A 495 -5.25 19.74 35.42
C ILE A 495 -5.89 20.98 36.06
N TYR A 496 -7.21 21.06 36.07
CA TYR A 496 -7.97 22.14 36.70
C TYR A 496 -7.65 22.27 38.19
N ASN A 497 -7.60 21.17 38.93
CA ASN A 497 -7.28 21.18 40.37
C ASN A 497 -5.89 21.76 40.65
N ILE A 498 -4.89 21.45 39.81
CA ILE A 498 -3.54 22.03 39.96
C ILE A 498 -3.57 23.53 39.63
N ASN A 499 -4.26 23.93 38.57
CA ASN A 499 -4.45 25.34 38.24
C ASN A 499 -5.04 26.14 39.41
N GLN A 500 -6.04 25.58 40.10
CA GLN A 500 -6.65 26.24 41.26
C GLN A 500 -5.73 26.23 42.49
N LYS A 501 -5.05 25.12 42.77
CA LYS A 501 -4.14 24.98 43.91
C LYS A 501 -2.97 25.97 43.82
N ASP A 502 -2.42 26.14 42.63
CA ASP A 502 -1.29 27.03 42.38
C ASP A 502 -1.72 28.48 42.06
N ALA A 503 -3.03 28.79 42.13
CA ALA A 503 -3.62 30.08 41.78
C ALA A 503 -3.20 30.59 40.38
N ARG A 504 -3.04 29.68 39.42
CA ARG A 504 -2.64 29.98 38.03
C ARG A 504 -3.79 30.66 37.27
N SER A 505 -3.48 31.80 36.65
CA SER A 505 -4.46 32.63 35.93
C SER A 505 -3.85 33.26 34.68
N GLY A 506 -4.71 33.66 33.73
CA GLY A 506 -4.28 34.22 32.44
C GLY A 506 -3.31 33.30 31.70
N VAL A 507 -2.21 33.86 31.20
CA VAL A 507 -1.16 33.13 30.46
C VAL A 507 -0.43 32.09 31.32
N GLY A 508 -0.49 32.21 32.66
CA GLY A 508 0.10 31.22 33.56
C GLY A 508 -0.79 29.99 33.80
N ARG A 509 -2.03 29.98 33.28
CA ARG A 509 -2.96 28.86 33.42
C ARG A 509 -2.63 27.79 32.39
N MET A 510 -2.34 26.59 32.86
CA MET A 510 -1.98 25.49 31.98
C MET A 510 -3.22 24.81 31.40
N GLY A 511 -3.09 24.32 30.18
CA GLY A 511 -4.08 23.49 29.53
C GLY A 511 -3.44 22.64 28.46
N THR A 512 -4.23 21.76 27.86
CA THR A 512 -3.75 20.92 26.77
C THR A 512 -4.91 20.47 25.89
N THR A 513 -4.63 20.19 24.63
CA THR A 513 -5.53 19.44 23.76
C THR A 513 -5.55 17.96 24.17
N LEU A 514 -6.45 17.20 23.57
CA LEU A 514 -6.44 15.76 23.60
C LEU A 514 -7.02 15.24 22.29
N VAL A 515 -6.32 14.33 21.65
CA VAL A 515 -6.88 13.44 20.63
C VAL A 515 -6.48 12.02 20.99
N MET A 516 -7.43 11.10 20.99
CA MET A 516 -7.16 9.70 21.29
C MET A 516 -7.89 8.74 20.37
N LEU A 517 -7.25 7.60 20.15
CA LEU A 517 -7.76 6.47 19.38
C LEU A 517 -7.67 5.21 20.25
N LEU A 518 -8.82 4.59 20.50
CA LEU A 518 -8.95 3.29 21.11
C LEU A 518 -9.24 2.27 20.01
N ILE A 519 -8.51 1.15 19.99
CA ILE A 519 -8.76 0.04 19.06
C ILE A 519 -9.03 -1.22 19.88
N GLN A 520 -10.14 -1.89 19.57
CA GLN A 520 -10.47 -3.24 19.98
C GLN A 520 -10.71 -4.06 18.72
N ASP A 521 -9.72 -4.85 18.31
CA ASP A 521 -9.73 -5.67 17.10
C ASP A 521 -10.02 -4.84 15.84
N THR A 522 -11.21 -4.97 15.24
CA THR A 522 -11.63 -4.18 14.07
C THR A 522 -12.53 -2.99 14.42
N GLN A 523 -12.78 -2.74 15.70
CA GLN A 523 -13.55 -1.58 16.16
C GLN A 523 -12.62 -0.51 16.70
N ALA A 524 -12.95 0.74 16.42
CA ALA A 524 -12.20 1.89 16.92
C ALA A 524 -13.14 2.93 17.54
N ALA A 525 -12.67 3.63 18.57
CA ALA A 525 -13.29 4.82 19.12
C ALA A 525 -12.30 5.96 19.10
N VAL A 526 -12.76 7.12 18.67
CA VAL A 526 -12.03 8.37 18.65
C VAL A 526 -12.64 9.30 19.69
N ALA A 527 -11.80 10.03 20.41
CA ALA A 527 -12.26 11.17 21.17
C ALA A 527 -11.29 12.34 21.08
N HIS A 528 -11.80 13.56 20.99
CA HIS A 528 -10.95 14.75 20.92
C HIS A 528 -11.51 15.97 21.67
N VAL A 529 -10.58 16.83 22.10
CA VAL A 529 -10.79 18.17 22.66
C VAL A 529 -9.63 19.05 22.20
N GLY A 530 -9.90 20.05 21.38
CA GLY A 530 -8.87 20.97 20.86
C GLY A 530 -8.75 20.87 19.35
N ASP A 531 -7.60 21.24 18.83
CA ASP A 531 -7.24 21.32 17.40
C ASP A 531 -6.20 20.27 16.98
N SER A 532 -5.69 19.44 17.90
CA SER A 532 -4.94 18.24 17.50
C SER A 532 -5.85 17.27 16.75
N ARG A 533 -5.35 16.72 15.64
CA ARG A 533 -6.18 16.02 14.65
C ARG A 533 -5.96 14.52 14.64
N LEU A 534 -7.02 13.79 14.28
CA LEU A 534 -6.95 12.41 13.85
C LEU A 534 -7.33 12.30 12.38
N TYR A 535 -6.45 11.69 11.59
CA TYR A 535 -6.71 11.35 10.19
C TYR A 535 -6.84 9.84 10.00
N ARG A 536 -7.60 9.47 8.97
CA ARG A 536 -7.73 8.12 8.45
C ARG A 536 -7.29 8.11 6.99
N LEU A 537 -6.36 7.23 6.64
CA LEU A 537 -5.95 7.00 5.26
C LEU A 537 -6.26 5.55 4.87
N THR A 538 -7.05 5.37 3.81
CA THR A 538 -7.24 4.07 3.16
C THR A 538 -6.99 4.18 1.66
N ARG A 539 -6.78 3.05 0.98
CA ARG A 539 -6.56 3.06 -0.47
C ARG A 539 -7.79 3.51 -1.25
N LYS A 540 -8.99 3.18 -0.77
CA LYS A 540 -10.24 3.54 -1.45
C LYS A 540 -10.69 4.96 -1.11
N GLY A 541 -10.56 5.36 0.15
CA GLY A 541 -11.05 6.64 0.66
C GLY A 541 -10.05 7.79 0.52
N GLY A 542 -8.77 7.51 0.31
CA GLY A 542 -7.72 8.53 0.41
C GLY A 542 -7.54 8.99 1.86
N LEU A 543 -6.95 10.20 2.03
CA LEU A 543 -6.79 10.82 3.35
C LEU A 543 -8.07 11.56 3.75
N GLU A 544 -8.55 11.30 4.95
CA GLU A 544 -9.73 11.92 5.54
C GLU A 544 -9.40 12.40 6.96
N GLN A 545 -9.76 13.64 7.27
CA GLN A 545 -9.73 14.15 8.64
C GLN A 545 -10.99 13.69 9.38
N ILE A 546 -10.81 13.00 10.52
CA ILE A 546 -11.92 12.45 11.32
C ILE A 546 -12.41 13.45 12.36
N THR A 547 -11.49 14.17 13.01
CA THR A 547 -11.81 15.14 14.07
C THR A 547 -12.10 16.51 13.50
N VAL A 548 -12.93 17.30 14.19
CA VAL A 548 -13.25 18.68 13.79
C VAL A 548 -12.69 19.64 14.85
N ASP A 549 -11.80 20.54 14.45
CA ASP A 549 -11.02 21.37 15.37
C ASP A 549 -11.91 22.25 16.25
N HIS A 550 -11.61 22.30 17.55
CA HIS A 550 -12.32 23.13 18.52
C HIS A 550 -11.77 24.55 18.56
N GLU A 551 -11.83 25.25 17.43
CA GLU A 551 -11.34 26.63 17.28
C GLU A 551 -12.45 27.62 16.87
N VAL A 552 -12.17 28.93 16.96
CA VAL A 552 -13.15 29.97 16.63
C VAL A 552 -13.56 29.88 15.17
N GLY A 553 -12.62 29.70 14.23
CA GLY A 553 -12.89 29.59 12.80
C GLY A 553 -13.93 28.50 12.51
N GLN A 554 -13.66 27.29 13.00
CA GLN A 554 -14.56 26.15 12.84
C GLN A 554 -15.92 26.35 13.50
N ARG A 555 -15.97 27.02 14.66
CA ARG A 555 -17.23 27.41 15.30
C ARG A 555 -18.04 28.38 14.43
N GLU A 556 -17.42 29.39 13.83
CA GLU A 556 -18.13 30.32 12.94
C GLU A 556 -18.64 29.60 11.67
N ILE A 557 -17.88 28.63 11.14
CA ILE A 557 -18.33 27.77 10.02
C ILE A 557 -19.57 26.97 10.40
N SER A 558 -19.59 26.37 11.59
CA SER A 558 -20.78 25.66 12.10
C SER A 558 -22.02 26.54 12.23
N GLN A 559 -21.84 27.86 12.34
CA GLN A 559 -22.91 28.87 12.39
C GLN A 559 -23.31 29.40 11.00
N GLY A 560 -22.73 28.86 9.92
CA GLY A 560 -23.04 29.21 8.53
C GLY A 560 -22.17 30.32 7.96
N VAL A 561 -21.03 30.65 8.59
CA VAL A 561 -20.04 31.56 7.99
C VAL A 561 -19.19 30.79 6.98
N GLU A 562 -18.97 31.37 5.81
CA GLU A 562 -18.10 30.77 4.79
C GLU A 562 -16.67 30.56 5.32
N PRO A 563 -16.02 29.40 5.05
CA PRO A 563 -14.70 29.09 5.59
C PRO A 563 -13.65 30.17 5.34
N SER A 564 -13.62 30.73 4.13
CA SER A 564 -12.70 31.82 3.77
C SER A 564 -12.90 33.07 4.63
N VAL A 565 -14.11 33.35 5.11
CA VAL A 565 -14.40 34.49 5.99
C VAL A 565 -14.07 34.15 7.43
N ALA A 566 -14.39 32.94 7.87
CA ALA A 566 -14.14 32.46 9.22
C ALA A 566 -12.63 32.45 9.56
N TYR A 567 -11.79 31.91 8.67
CA TYR A 567 -10.34 31.82 8.88
C TYR A 567 -9.58 33.13 8.59
N ASN A 568 -10.21 34.12 7.96
CA ASN A 568 -9.62 35.46 7.82
C ASN A 568 -9.70 36.29 9.12
N ARG A 569 -10.32 35.77 10.17
CA ARG A 569 -10.42 36.47 11.45
C ARG A 569 -9.10 36.39 12.22
N PRO A 570 -8.69 37.46 12.92
CA PRO A 570 -7.48 37.43 13.75
C PRO A 570 -7.50 36.41 14.89
N ASP A 571 -8.70 36.01 15.33
CA ASP A 571 -8.94 35.05 16.41
C ASP A 571 -9.32 33.66 15.90
N ALA A 572 -9.26 33.39 14.60
CA ALA A 572 -9.77 32.15 14.00
C ALA A 572 -9.19 30.89 14.66
N TYR A 573 -7.87 30.85 14.83
CA TYR A 573 -7.12 29.74 15.43
C TYR A 573 -7.15 29.72 16.96
N GLN A 574 -7.98 30.54 17.60
CA GLN A 574 -8.09 30.52 19.05
C GLN A 574 -8.93 29.31 19.50
N LEU A 575 -8.34 28.46 20.34
CA LEU A 575 -9.04 27.33 20.95
C LEU A 575 -10.30 27.77 21.71
N THR A 576 -11.41 27.10 21.41
CA THR A 576 -12.71 27.23 22.09
C THR A 576 -12.84 26.25 23.26
N GLN A 577 -12.17 25.09 23.16
CA GLN A 577 -12.11 24.07 24.20
C GLN A 577 -10.67 23.55 24.39
N ALA A 578 -10.32 23.26 25.64
CA ALA A 578 -9.09 22.58 26.02
C ALA A 578 -9.21 22.04 27.44
N LEU A 579 -8.45 21.00 27.76
CA LEU A 579 -8.42 20.39 29.10
C LEU A 579 -7.63 21.26 30.07
N GLY A 580 -8.22 21.55 31.24
CA GLY A 580 -7.56 22.17 32.39
C GLY A 580 -7.99 23.61 32.71
N PRO A 581 -8.17 24.53 31.73
CA PRO A 581 -8.51 25.91 32.03
C PRO A 581 -9.84 26.08 32.76
N ARG A 582 -10.82 25.22 32.53
CA ARG A 582 -12.17 25.32 33.11
C ARG A 582 -12.60 24.00 33.74
N ASP A 583 -13.65 24.02 34.55
CA ASP A 583 -14.15 22.82 35.22
C ASP A 583 -14.84 21.85 34.23
N GLU A 584 -15.15 20.65 34.71
CA GLU A 584 -15.73 19.56 33.88
C GLU A 584 -17.04 19.91 33.18
N HIS A 585 -17.83 20.87 33.68
CA HIS A 585 -19.13 21.23 33.08
C HIS A 585 -18.98 22.07 31.81
N SER A 586 -17.76 22.50 31.51
CA SER A 586 -17.44 23.40 30.39
C SER A 586 -16.70 22.73 29.25
N ILE A 587 -16.44 21.43 29.37
CA ILE A 587 -15.81 20.60 28.33
C ILE A 587 -16.83 19.60 27.83
N SER A 588 -16.96 19.52 26.50
CA SER A 588 -17.72 18.50 25.83
C SER A 588 -16.79 17.82 24.83
N ALA A 589 -16.19 16.70 25.25
CA ALA A 589 -15.39 15.89 24.35
C ALA A 589 -16.26 15.32 23.24
N ASP A 590 -15.79 15.37 22.00
CA ASP A 590 -16.44 14.68 20.90
C ASP A 590 -16.00 13.23 20.91
N VAL A 591 -16.92 12.30 20.65
CA VAL A 591 -16.67 10.87 20.64
C VAL A 591 -17.30 10.26 19.41
N GLN A 592 -16.55 9.47 18.66
CA GLN A 592 -17.00 8.79 17.45
C GLN A 592 -16.54 7.34 17.44
N PHE A 593 -17.41 6.45 16.97
CA PHE A 593 -17.09 5.03 16.76
C PHE A 593 -16.92 4.74 15.28
N LEU A 594 -15.92 3.92 14.95
CA LEU A 594 -15.52 3.58 13.59
C LEU A 594 -15.27 2.08 13.47
N ASP A 595 -15.57 1.51 12.31
CA ASP A 595 -15.17 0.15 11.94
C ASP A 595 -13.98 0.17 10.97
N ILE A 596 -13.00 -0.71 11.22
CA ILE A 596 -11.84 -0.93 10.36
C ILE A 596 -12.20 -2.00 9.32
N ALA A 597 -12.84 -1.57 8.24
CA ALA A 597 -13.33 -2.45 7.18
C ALA A 597 -12.28 -2.77 6.09
N GLU A 598 -11.18 -2.02 6.05
CA GLU A 598 -10.07 -2.24 5.12
C GLU A 598 -8.75 -1.78 5.74
N ASP A 599 -7.64 -2.08 5.08
CA ASP A 599 -6.31 -1.64 5.52
C ASP A 599 -6.28 -0.13 5.71
N THR A 600 -5.96 0.28 6.94
CA THR A 600 -6.10 1.66 7.38
C THR A 600 -4.82 2.13 8.05
N LEU A 601 -4.41 3.35 7.72
CA LEU A 601 -3.39 4.09 8.45
C LEU A 601 -4.09 5.23 9.20
N PHE A 602 -4.09 5.18 10.53
CA PHE A 602 -4.52 6.28 11.37
C PHE A 602 -3.31 7.16 11.72
N ILE A 603 -3.54 8.47 11.80
CA ILE A 603 -2.51 9.46 12.10
C ILE A 603 -3.06 10.39 13.17
N LEU A 604 -2.46 10.39 14.35
CA LEU A 604 -2.67 11.45 15.35
C LEU A 604 -1.59 12.50 15.13
N ALA A 605 -1.98 13.77 15.05
CA ALA A 605 -1.11 14.89 14.72
C ALA A 605 -1.36 16.07 15.68
N SER A 606 -0.30 16.69 16.21
CA SER A 606 -0.39 18.06 16.75
C SER A 606 -0.47 19.08 15.62
N ASP A 607 -0.80 20.33 15.95
CA ASP A 607 -0.89 21.43 14.99
C ASP A 607 0.45 21.66 14.25
N GLY A 608 1.59 21.45 14.93
CA GLY A 608 2.91 21.51 14.33
C GLY A 608 3.12 20.54 13.18
N LEU A 609 2.31 19.47 13.06
CA LEU A 609 2.28 18.61 11.88
C LEU A 609 1.15 18.98 10.90
N SER A 610 -0.06 19.27 11.39
CA SER A 610 -1.24 19.44 10.52
C SER A 610 -1.40 20.84 9.92
N ASP A 611 -0.79 21.86 10.51
CA ASP A 611 -0.88 23.24 10.02
C ASP A 611 -0.38 23.37 8.59
N ASN A 612 -0.90 24.37 7.88
CA ASN A 612 -0.64 24.63 6.46
C ASN A 612 -1.04 23.48 5.52
N ASP A 613 -2.01 22.66 5.93
CA ASP A 613 -2.53 21.53 5.15
C ASP A 613 -1.40 20.57 4.70
N LEU A 614 -0.39 20.38 5.58
CA LEU A 614 0.85 19.69 5.23
C LEU A 614 0.58 18.23 4.87
N LEU A 615 -0.24 17.54 5.66
CA LEU A 615 -0.57 16.13 5.40
C LEU A 615 -1.44 15.99 4.17
N GLU A 616 -2.45 16.85 4.01
CA GLU A 616 -3.37 16.89 2.87
C GLU A 616 -2.63 17.14 1.56
N THR A 617 -1.58 17.98 1.60
CA THR A 617 -0.75 18.27 0.43
C THR A 617 0.21 17.13 0.10
N HIS A 618 0.76 16.44 1.12
CA HIS A 618 1.85 15.48 0.94
C HIS A 618 1.48 14.00 1.17
N TYR A 619 0.21 13.67 1.42
CA TYR A 619 -0.20 12.31 1.80
C TYR A 619 0.17 11.26 0.76
N SER A 620 0.04 11.56 -0.53
CA SER A 620 0.31 10.61 -1.63
C SER A 620 1.78 10.16 -1.66
N THR A 621 2.70 11.01 -1.21
CA THR A 621 4.15 10.75 -1.25
C THR A 621 4.68 10.25 0.08
N HIS A 622 4.13 10.71 1.21
CA HIS A 622 4.68 10.40 2.54
C HIS A 622 3.81 9.45 3.38
N LEU A 623 2.48 9.42 3.18
CA LEU A 623 1.57 8.58 3.96
C LEU A 623 1.09 7.33 3.21
N LEU A 624 0.72 7.47 1.92
CA LEU A 624 0.19 6.38 1.11
C LEU A 624 1.15 5.17 1.01
N PRO A 625 2.49 5.35 0.85
CA PRO A 625 3.42 4.22 0.87
C PRO A 625 3.43 3.46 2.20
N LEU A 626 3.15 4.15 3.32
CA LEU A 626 3.18 3.57 4.66
C LEU A 626 2.02 2.58 4.90
N LEU A 627 0.98 2.59 4.05
CA LEU A 627 -0.05 1.55 4.04
C LEU A 627 0.50 0.18 3.64
N SER A 628 1.67 0.07 2.98
CA SER A 628 2.24 -1.23 2.61
C SER A 628 2.93 -1.91 3.80
N SER A 629 2.69 -3.20 4.06
CA SER A 629 3.29 -3.94 5.19
C SER A 629 4.83 -3.90 5.20
N GLY A 630 5.48 -3.87 4.03
CA GLY A 630 6.93 -3.72 3.92
C GLY A 630 7.48 -2.32 4.27
N ALA A 631 6.62 -1.31 4.45
CA ALA A 631 7.06 0.02 4.83
C ALA A 631 7.33 0.10 6.33
N ASN A 632 8.44 0.74 6.71
CA ASN A 632 8.82 0.94 8.11
C ASN A 632 8.21 2.24 8.67
N LEU A 633 7.32 2.11 9.66
CA LEU A 633 6.60 3.26 10.24
C LEU A 633 7.54 4.20 11.00
N GLU A 634 8.60 3.70 11.63
CA GLU A 634 9.58 4.53 12.36
C GLU A 634 10.36 5.46 11.43
N THR A 635 10.61 5.03 10.21
CA THR A 635 11.21 5.86 9.16
C THR A 635 10.18 6.84 8.64
N GLY A 636 8.94 6.40 8.43
CA GLY A 636 7.82 7.26 8.03
C GLY A 636 7.58 8.43 8.99
N VAL A 637 7.55 8.18 10.31
CA VAL A 637 7.40 9.28 11.30
C VAL A 637 8.58 10.24 11.29
N ARG A 638 9.82 9.76 11.09
CA ARG A 638 11.00 10.64 10.98
C ARG A 638 10.94 11.51 9.74
N ASP A 639 10.60 10.92 8.60
CA ASP A 639 10.47 11.64 7.33
C ASP A 639 9.38 12.72 7.43
N LEU A 640 8.26 12.44 8.12
CA LEU A 640 7.18 13.40 8.38
C LEU A 640 7.57 14.50 9.36
N ILE A 641 8.34 14.18 10.41
CA ILE A 641 8.86 15.16 11.37
C ILE A 641 9.89 16.08 10.68
N ASP A 642 10.74 15.55 9.81
CA ASP A 642 11.69 16.35 9.03
C ASP A 642 10.95 17.24 8.03
N LEU A 643 9.91 16.73 7.38
CA LEU A 643 9.02 17.52 6.52
C LEU A 643 8.35 18.64 7.32
N ALA A 644 7.74 18.33 8.46
CA ALA A 644 7.09 19.33 9.31
C ALA A 644 8.08 20.36 9.84
N ASN A 645 9.32 19.98 10.17
CA ASN A 645 10.34 20.92 10.58
C ASN A 645 10.72 21.93 9.46
N ASP A 646 10.64 21.52 8.19
CA ASP A 646 10.93 22.40 7.04
C ASP A 646 9.80 23.44 6.82
N TYR A 647 8.56 23.16 7.25
CA TYR A 647 7.38 24.03 7.01
C TYR A 647 6.82 24.69 8.28
N ASN A 648 6.63 23.89 9.33
CA ASN A 648 5.97 24.22 10.60
C ASN A 648 6.91 24.17 11.81
N GLY A 649 8.24 24.17 11.59
CA GLY A 649 9.26 24.11 12.65
C GLY A 649 9.25 25.26 13.67
N HIS A 650 8.27 26.16 13.61
CA HIS A 650 7.97 27.13 14.66
C HIS A 650 7.25 26.55 15.89
N ASP A 651 6.66 25.36 15.79
CA ASP A 651 5.95 24.70 16.89
C ASP A 651 6.57 23.35 17.27
N ASN A 652 6.10 22.78 18.38
CA ASN A 652 6.32 21.37 18.72
C ASN A 652 5.57 20.48 17.72
N ILE A 653 6.20 19.37 17.35
CA ILE A 653 5.68 18.51 16.30
C ILE A 653 5.58 17.10 16.86
N THR A 654 4.36 16.57 16.92
CA THR A 654 4.11 15.23 17.43
C THR A 654 3.22 14.46 16.46
N ILE A 655 3.62 13.21 16.22
CA ILE A 655 2.91 12.28 15.35
C ILE A 655 2.82 10.91 16.00
N VAL A 656 1.67 10.26 15.86
CA VAL A 656 1.53 8.82 16.08
C VAL A 656 0.87 8.21 14.85
N LEU A 657 1.61 7.32 14.16
CA LEU A 657 1.10 6.50 13.06
C LEU A 657 0.65 5.16 13.60
N ILE A 658 -0.51 4.69 13.16
CA ILE A 658 -1.05 3.38 13.48
C ILE A 658 -1.53 2.70 12.20
N ARG A 659 -0.88 1.60 11.82
CA ARG A 659 -1.27 0.78 10.67
C ARG A 659 -2.05 -0.43 11.14
N ALA A 660 -3.33 -0.48 10.78
CA ALA A 660 -4.21 -1.62 10.99
C ALA A 660 -4.41 -2.36 9.67
N LYS A 661 -4.01 -3.63 9.64
CA LYS A 661 -4.23 -4.54 8.51
C LYS A 661 -5.38 -5.47 8.81
N VAL A 662 -6.29 -5.61 7.87
CA VAL A 662 -7.48 -6.44 8.05
C VAL A 662 -7.70 -7.35 6.86
N ARG A 663 -8.22 -8.54 7.14
CA ARG A 663 -8.74 -9.47 6.13
C ARG A 663 -10.15 -9.88 6.54
N PRO A 664 -10.96 -10.44 5.65
CA PRO A 664 -12.19 -11.08 6.06
C PRO A 664 -11.95 -12.15 7.13
N ASN A 665 -12.79 -12.20 8.17
CA ASN A 665 -12.77 -13.18 9.26
C ASN A 665 -13.31 -14.51 8.75
N LEU A 666 -12.43 -15.52 8.71
CA LEU A 666 -12.71 -16.83 8.12
C LEU A 666 -12.90 -17.93 9.18
N ASP A 667 -12.66 -17.63 10.47
CA ASP A 667 -12.53 -18.60 11.56
C ASP A 667 -13.74 -18.69 12.50
N ALA A 668 -14.71 -17.77 12.38
CA ALA A 668 -15.98 -17.83 13.13
C ALA A 668 -16.80 -19.12 12.86
N GLN A 669 -16.36 -19.96 11.91
CA GLN A 669 -16.95 -21.25 11.56
C GLN A 669 -16.65 -22.40 12.54
N ASN A 670 -15.60 -22.34 13.37
CA ASN A 670 -15.13 -23.52 14.12
C ASN A 670 -15.62 -23.63 15.58
N LEU A 671 -16.23 -22.61 16.16
CA LEU A 671 -16.64 -22.60 17.58
C LEU A 671 -18.06 -23.11 17.86
N VAL A 672 -18.83 -23.47 16.82
CA VAL A 672 -20.24 -23.89 16.96
C VAL A 672 -20.41 -25.42 16.83
N ASN A 673 -19.36 -26.16 16.45
CA ASN A 673 -19.40 -27.63 16.29
C ASN A 673 -18.64 -28.42 17.38
N GLY A 674 -18.48 -27.84 18.58
CA GLY A 674 -17.86 -28.49 19.75
C GLY A 674 -18.87 -29.07 20.72
#